data_AF-A0A938M0N3-F1
#
_entry.id   AF-A0A938M0N3-F1
#
_cell.length_a   1.000
_cell.length_b   1.000
_cell.length_c   1.000
_cell.angle_alpha   90.00
_cell.angle_beta   90.00
_cell.angle_gamma   90.00
#
_symmetry.space_group_name_H-M   'P 1'
#
loop_
_entity.id
_entity.type
_entity.pdbx_description
1 polymer ?
#
loop_
_entity_poly.entity_id
_entity_poly.type
_entity_poly.pdbx_seq_one_letter_code
_entity_poly.pdbx_strand_id
1 'polypeptide(L)'
;MEAVVRQTGVSPDAATETAIEPVETWLGQLDAARREDTAFQAACAALELAIDENKDRLALEKLAGAVFRFERGMPGLLAARFKSRMEELDRKGKRRFALTLTAVIGGVLIVAGLVAAFLFWRHYSSERERWRGEIAGALEKGDLEGAGRLLSSVAEKSPDVSGTPEIVALRREHERKVQEESGRRDEFQGIQKAVEGKGPDSPYPKALERAARLARTLSEKQWVEDWRQKYEKAADDNRRQREDQFRQKLDELKVLHVWFSEAELAHADNLDALAAPCLTLAKELAGWADIPKSLQAEVVAIERHVNQAVKTFQDAAGKRQAVREVLARLPSLADNPDELIKTLEAFVQNYPEHPLAPEFTKAVSMGPHWRAVQAWRLLVGAWQGQLRVTEGQAALARQMQMEDYMKQYAGGPAGRFAKDYRAYLASASAAFADGRLIGLAKVKEVLNHVVFTPALRMIRVQGGRTYYFLQKDLKEGRINDRVVNYVFRYMTSTAPAFEDMTVATMMIEEGPVPAPQTIFAAAALARLDQFRGPGWETFYLELAATAQEQKGMDPVLVGQVLQLLLGFAANTTPGATDAIKHWENQIVSENLDFVAWLNPHNPGAEKARARMEQILKSMGSLKSAAADVRKSLDSMFASVSAYAAVGIVLNSPGPIQFGQTPPDGKAYVLWGKPGEAPGFIEIGSVQGGKFTSARDSVAPYPKGSPVFIRVSK
;
A
#
# COMPACT_ATOMS: atom_id res chain seq x y z
N MET A 1 19.68 25.41 -6.12
CA MET A 1 18.65 26.43 -5.75
C MET A 1 18.15 27.34 -6.89
N GLU A 2 18.97 27.83 -7.82
CA GLU A 2 18.53 28.79 -8.87
C GLU A 2 17.32 28.34 -9.71
N ALA A 3 17.20 27.03 -9.99
CA ALA A 3 16.06 26.47 -10.72
C ALA A 3 14.75 26.56 -9.93
N VAL A 4 14.79 26.36 -8.61
CA VAL A 4 13.61 26.43 -7.72
C VAL A 4 13.19 27.88 -7.51
N VAL A 5 14.14 28.80 -7.28
CA VAL A 5 13.86 30.25 -7.17
C VAL A 5 13.27 30.80 -8.46
N ARG A 6 13.75 30.35 -9.63
CA ARG A 6 13.13 30.68 -10.93
C ARG A 6 11.71 30.12 -11.10
N GLN A 7 11.39 28.98 -10.49
CA GLN A 7 10.10 28.32 -10.67
C GLN A 7 9.04 28.78 -9.66
N THR A 8 9.44 29.14 -8.43
CA THR A 8 8.51 29.43 -7.34
C THR A 8 8.49 30.90 -6.94
N GLY A 9 9.51 31.70 -7.31
CA GLY A 9 9.61 33.12 -6.96
C GLY A 9 9.83 33.41 -5.47
N VAL A 10 10.05 32.37 -4.65
CA VAL A 10 10.26 32.50 -3.20
C VAL A 10 11.72 32.20 -2.88
N SER A 11 12.41 33.18 -2.28
CA SER A 11 13.77 33.00 -1.76
C SER A 11 13.68 32.27 -0.41
N PRO A 12 14.43 31.17 -0.20
CA PRO A 12 14.47 30.50 1.09
C PRO A 12 14.97 31.46 2.18
N ASP A 13 14.48 31.28 3.41
CA ASP A 13 14.98 32.05 4.56
C ASP A 13 16.37 31.54 5.01
N ALA A 14 17.09 32.36 5.76
CA ALA A 14 18.47 32.07 6.16
C ALA A 14 18.61 30.76 6.99
N ALA A 15 17.55 30.36 7.69
CA ALA A 15 17.49 29.09 8.42
C ALA A 15 17.42 27.89 7.47
N THR A 16 16.67 28.01 6.37
CA THR A 16 16.56 26.99 5.33
C THR A 16 17.84 26.90 4.48
N GLU A 17 18.52 28.01 4.19
CA GLU A 17 19.83 28.01 3.51
C GLU A 17 20.88 27.22 4.31
N THR A 18 20.94 27.43 5.63
CA THR A 18 21.90 26.74 6.51
C THR A 18 21.60 25.23 6.62
N ALA A 19 20.34 24.82 6.48
CA ALA A 19 19.94 23.41 6.53
C ALA A 19 20.22 22.65 5.22
N ILE A 20 20.35 23.35 4.08
CA ILE A 20 20.51 22.77 2.75
C ILE A 20 21.99 22.61 2.34
N GLU A 21 22.90 23.40 2.92
CA GLU A 21 24.34 23.36 2.62
C GLU A 21 24.97 21.94 2.68
N PRO A 22 24.64 21.07 3.66
CA PRO A 22 25.15 19.70 3.69
C PRO A 22 24.65 18.84 2.51
N VAL A 23 23.41 19.08 2.06
CA VAL A 23 22.78 18.35 0.96
C VAL A 23 23.35 18.80 -0.39
N GLU A 24 23.58 20.10 -0.60
CA GLU A 24 24.26 20.61 -1.80
C GLU A 24 25.72 20.14 -1.88
N THR A 25 26.42 20.10 -0.75
CA THR A 25 27.79 19.54 -0.68
C THR A 25 27.79 18.05 -1.02
N TRP A 26 26.84 17.27 -0.50
CA TRP A 26 26.69 15.85 -0.82
C TRP A 26 26.34 15.61 -2.29
N LEU A 27 25.42 16.39 -2.86
CA LEU A 27 25.08 16.33 -4.29
C LEU A 27 26.28 16.69 -5.18
N GLY A 28 27.05 17.71 -4.80
CA GLY A 28 28.28 18.08 -5.49
C GLY A 28 29.34 16.97 -5.47
N GLN A 29 29.50 16.29 -4.32
CA GLN A 29 30.37 15.11 -4.20
C GLN A 29 29.87 13.94 -5.05
N LEU A 30 28.55 13.70 -5.09
CA LEU A 30 27.95 12.64 -5.91
C LEU A 30 28.13 12.88 -7.41
N ASP A 31 27.98 14.12 -7.87
CA ASP A 31 28.19 14.50 -9.28
C ASP A 31 29.68 14.51 -9.67
N ALA A 32 30.58 14.81 -8.73
CA ALA A 32 32.02 14.64 -8.93
C ALA A 32 32.39 13.15 -9.09
N ALA A 33 31.88 12.29 -8.20
CA ALA A 33 32.09 10.85 -8.26
C ALA A 33 31.53 10.24 -9.56
N ARG A 34 30.34 10.65 -10.01
CA ARG A 34 29.76 10.19 -11.28
C ARG A 34 30.59 10.61 -12.50
N ARG A 35 31.16 11.81 -12.49
CA ARG A 35 32.04 12.29 -13.58
C ARG A 35 33.34 11.49 -13.61
N GLU A 36 33.91 11.20 -12.45
CA GLU A 36 35.11 10.37 -12.34
C GLU A 36 34.86 8.92 -12.80
N ASP A 37 33.72 8.32 -12.41
CA ASP A 37 33.29 7.01 -12.87
C ASP A 37 33.13 6.96 -14.39
N THR A 38 32.47 7.98 -14.97
CA THR A 38 32.25 8.06 -16.42
C THR A 38 33.57 8.21 -17.17
N ALA A 39 34.50 9.01 -16.66
CA ALA A 39 35.82 9.20 -17.25
C ALA A 39 36.68 7.92 -17.19
N PHE A 40 36.60 7.18 -16.08
CA PHE A 40 37.25 5.88 -15.94
C PHE A 40 36.69 4.84 -16.93
N GLN A 41 35.37 4.75 -17.06
CA GLN A 41 34.72 3.83 -18.02
C GLN A 41 35.10 4.17 -19.47
N ALA A 42 35.14 5.46 -19.82
CA ALA A 42 35.57 5.91 -21.14
C ALA A 42 37.05 5.54 -21.44
N ALA A 43 37.93 5.69 -20.46
CA ALA A 43 39.35 5.28 -20.59
C ALA A 43 39.48 3.75 -20.76
N CYS A 44 38.70 2.96 -20.02
CA CYS A 44 38.67 1.50 -20.17
C CYS A 44 38.18 1.08 -21.56
N ALA A 45 37.09 1.67 -22.05
CA ALA A 45 36.53 1.39 -23.37
C ALA A 45 37.50 1.76 -24.51
N ALA A 46 38.21 2.88 -24.39
CA ALA A 46 39.21 3.30 -25.37
C ALA A 46 40.40 2.32 -25.45
N LEU A 47 40.84 1.78 -24.31
CA LEU A 47 41.89 0.76 -24.27
C LEU A 47 41.41 -0.57 -24.86
N GLU A 48 40.19 -0.99 -24.55
CA GLU A 48 39.59 -2.22 -25.09
C GLU A 48 39.50 -2.15 -26.63
N LEU A 49 38.99 -1.04 -27.16
CA LEU A 49 38.91 -0.80 -28.60
C LEU A 49 40.30 -0.83 -29.25
N ALA A 50 41.32 -0.24 -28.62
CA ALA A 50 42.68 -0.25 -29.16
C ALA A 50 43.32 -1.65 -29.18
N ILE A 51 42.97 -2.52 -28.22
CA ILE A 51 43.37 -3.93 -28.21
C ILE A 51 42.71 -4.67 -29.37
N ASP A 52 41.41 -4.46 -29.58
CA ASP A 52 40.63 -5.07 -30.67
C ASP A 52 41.13 -4.62 -32.05
N GLU A 53 41.50 -3.33 -32.19
CA GLU A 53 42.05 -2.76 -33.42
C GLU A 53 43.53 -3.09 -33.67
N ASN A 54 44.13 -3.97 -32.86
CA ASN A 54 45.51 -4.43 -33.05
C ASN A 54 46.55 -3.30 -33.07
N LYS A 55 46.35 -2.21 -32.32
CA LYS A 55 47.29 -1.07 -32.27
C LYS A 55 48.70 -1.50 -31.82
N ASP A 56 49.68 -0.67 -32.16
CA ASP A 56 51.08 -0.92 -31.82
C ASP A 56 51.36 -0.73 -30.32
N ARG A 57 52.56 -1.14 -29.90
CA ARG A 57 52.97 -1.13 -28.49
C ARG A 57 52.85 0.25 -27.85
N LEU A 58 53.26 1.29 -28.56
CA LEU A 58 53.30 2.66 -28.06
C LEU A 58 51.88 3.21 -27.81
N ALA A 59 50.95 2.95 -28.73
CA ALA A 59 49.56 3.36 -28.57
C ALA A 59 48.87 2.66 -27.39
N LEU A 60 49.14 1.36 -27.21
CA LEU A 60 48.57 0.57 -26.10
C LEU A 60 49.10 1.01 -24.72
N GLU A 61 50.41 1.28 -24.59
CA GLU A 61 51.01 1.78 -23.35
C GLU A 61 50.47 3.17 -22.95
N LYS A 62 50.27 4.06 -23.94
CA LYS A 62 49.69 5.40 -23.70
C LYS A 62 48.26 5.32 -23.15
N LEU A 63 47.42 4.45 -23.71
CA LEU A 63 46.02 4.28 -23.27
C LEU A 63 45.93 3.56 -21.92
N ALA A 64 46.79 2.58 -21.66
CA ALA A 64 46.89 1.96 -20.34
C ALA A 64 47.28 2.97 -19.25
N GLY A 65 48.20 3.89 -19.56
CA GLY A 65 48.55 5.01 -18.68
C GLY A 65 47.37 5.92 -18.33
N ALA A 66 46.41 6.11 -19.24
CA ALA A 66 45.19 6.88 -18.97
C ALA A 66 44.25 6.17 -17.98
N VAL A 67 44.16 4.84 -18.04
CA VAL A 67 43.37 4.03 -17.08
C VAL A 67 44.02 4.03 -15.69
N PHE A 68 45.36 3.98 -15.60
CA PHE A 68 46.07 3.95 -14.32
C PHE A 68 46.01 5.27 -13.53
N ARG A 69 45.59 6.39 -14.13
CA ARG A 69 45.45 7.68 -13.42
C ARG A 69 44.34 7.73 -12.38
N PHE A 70 43.38 6.79 -12.42
CA PHE A 70 42.21 6.77 -11.54
C PHE A 70 42.39 5.94 -10.25
N GLU A 71 43.60 5.44 -9.96
CA GLU A 71 43.98 4.63 -8.75
C GLU A 71 43.16 3.35 -8.46
N ARG A 72 42.08 3.08 -9.20
CA ARG A 72 41.16 1.94 -9.01
C ARG A 72 41.63 0.62 -9.61
N GLY A 73 42.77 0.64 -10.31
CA GLY A 73 43.27 -0.51 -11.06
C GLY A 73 42.45 -0.81 -12.31
N MET A 74 43.04 -1.57 -13.23
CA MET A 74 42.37 -1.99 -14.46
C MET A 74 41.44 -3.20 -14.19
N PRO A 75 40.22 -3.26 -14.76
CA PRO A 75 39.35 -4.42 -14.62
C PRO A 75 40.06 -5.72 -15.04
N GLY A 76 39.90 -6.79 -14.25
CA GLY A 76 40.72 -8.01 -14.39
C GLY A 76 40.73 -8.64 -15.79
N LEU A 77 39.58 -8.63 -16.48
CA LEU A 77 39.47 -9.13 -17.85
C LEU A 77 40.25 -8.27 -18.85
N LEU A 78 40.17 -6.94 -18.72
CA LEU A 78 40.88 -5.99 -19.58
C LEU A 78 42.40 -6.08 -19.34
N ALA A 79 42.83 -6.23 -18.08
CA ALA A 79 44.23 -6.42 -17.72
C ALA A 79 44.83 -7.70 -18.32
N ALA A 80 44.08 -8.81 -18.29
CA ALA A 80 44.49 -10.07 -18.91
C ALA A 80 44.61 -9.95 -20.45
N ARG A 81 43.65 -9.29 -21.09
CA ARG A 81 43.66 -9.03 -22.54
C ARG A 81 44.82 -8.13 -22.95
N PHE A 82 45.06 -7.04 -22.21
CA PHE A 82 46.19 -6.13 -22.41
C PHE A 82 47.54 -6.86 -22.29
N LYS A 83 47.74 -7.65 -21.23
CA LYS A 83 48.96 -8.43 -21.01
C LYS A 83 49.21 -9.44 -22.14
N SER A 84 48.18 -10.20 -22.53
CA SER A 84 48.26 -11.15 -23.64
C SER A 84 48.70 -10.48 -24.94
N ARG A 85 48.15 -9.29 -25.23
CA ARG A 85 48.50 -8.51 -26.43
C ARG A 85 49.94 -8.01 -26.41
N MET A 86 50.43 -7.52 -25.27
CA MET A 86 51.82 -7.08 -25.11
C MET A 86 52.81 -8.24 -25.33
N GLU A 87 52.49 -9.43 -24.81
CA GLU A 87 53.30 -10.64 -25.04
C GLU A 87 53.31 -11.09 -26.51
N GLU A 88 52.21 -10.91 -27.23
CA GLU A 88 52.12 -11.24 -28.66
C GLU A 88 53.02 -10.33 -29.51
N LEU A 89 53.04 -9.03 -29.21
CA LEU A 89 53.90 -8.04 -29.88
C LEU A 89 55.39 -8.32 -29.61
N ASP A 90 55.75 -8.75 -28.41
CA ASP A 90 57.13 -9.13 -28.04
C ASP A 90 57.62 -10.38 -28.80
N ARG A 91 56.73 -11.36 -29.06
CA ARG A 91 57.07 -12.56 -29.84
C ARG A 91 57.26 -12.25 -31.34
N LYS A 92 56.54 -11.28 -31.88
CA LYS A 92 56.67 -10.83 -33.29
C LYS A 92 57.99 -10.10 -33.56
N GLY A 93 58.56 -9.41 -32.56
CA GLY A 93 59.87 -8.75 -32.67
C GLY A 93 61.07 -9.71 -32.76
N LYS A 94 61.05 -10.82 -32.00
CA LYS A 94 62.20 -11.75 -31.90
C LYS A 94 62.40 -12.65 -33.12
N ARG A 95 61.38 -12.87 -33.97
CA ARG A 95 61.46 -13.76 -35.15
C ARG A 95 62.13 -13.16 -36.38
N ARG A 96 62.19 -11.82 -36.51
CA ARG A 96 62.77 -11.16 -37.69
C ARG A 96 64.30 -11.04 -37.65
N PHE A 97 64.94 -11.23 -36.49
CA PHE A 97 66.39 -11.06 -36.32
C PHE A 97 67.20 -12.34 -36.62
N ALA A 98 66.57 -13.51 -36.64
CA ALA A 98 67.26 -14.81 -36.76
C ALA A 98 67.48 -15.31 -38.21
N LEU A 99 66.91 -14.65 -39.22
CA LEU A 99 66.90 -15.14 -40.61
C LEU A 99 67.95 -14.51 -41.54
N THR A 100 68.70 -13.51 -41.08
CA THR A 100 69.58 -12.70 -41.95
C THR A 100 71.08 -13.07 -41.87
N LEU A 101 71.48 -13.96 -40.96
CA LEU A 101 72.91 -14.23 -40.69
C LEU A 101 73.48 -15.49 -41.41
N THR A 102 72.63 -16.37 -41.95
CA THR A 102 73.06 -17.70 -42.47
C THR A 102 73.41 -17.73 -43.96
N ALA A 103 73.16 -16.66 -44.71
CA ALA A 103 73.20 -16.68 -46.18
C ALA A 103 74.56 -16.34 -46.83
N VAL A 104 75.56 -15.85 -46.08
CA VAL A 104 76.77 -15.24 -46.67
C VAL A 104 78.01 -16.16 -46.67
N ILE A 105 78.05 -17.23 -45.87
CA ILE A 105 79.26 -18.04 -45.67
C ILE A 105 79.39 -19.21 -46.68
N GLY A 106 78.30 -19.68 -47.29
CA GLY A 106 78.30 -20.89 -48.14
C GLY A 106 78.78 -20.71 -49.59
N GLY A 107 78.82 -19.48 -50.10
CA GLY A 107 79.03 -19.23 -51.54
C GLY A 107 80.48 -19.27 -52.02
N VAL A 108 81.46 -19.09 -51.13
CA VAL A 108 82.84 -18.77 -51.56
C VAL A 108 83.79 -19.99 -51.56
N LEU A 109 83.40 -21.11 -50.93
CA LEU A 109 84.27 -22.30 -50.83
C LEU A 109 84.11 -23.33 -51.97
N ILE A 110 83.03 -23.25 -52.76
CA ILE A 110 82.67 -24.28 -53.74
C ILE A 110 83.42 -24.12 -55.07
N VAL A 111 83.84 -22.90 -55.42
CA VAL A 111 84.39 -22.60 -56.76
C VAL A 111 85.90 -22.89 -56.85
N ALA A 112 86.64 -22.83 -55.74
CA ALA A 112 88.09 -23.04 -55.73
C ALA A 112 88.51 -24.53 -55.72
N GLY A 113 87.66 -25.43 -55.23
CA GLY A 113 87.99 -26.86 -55.08
C GLY A 113 87.79 -27.71 -56.35
N LEU A 114 86.95 -27.25 -57.28
CA LEU A 114 86.49 -28.07 -58.41
C LEU A 114 87.51 -28.21 -59.55
N VAL A 115 88.51 -27.33 -59.63
CA VAL A 115 89.44 -27.27 -60.77
C VAL A 115 90.74 -28.04 -60.52
N ALA A 116 91.17 -28.18 -59.26
CA ALA A 116 92.46 -28.82 -58.92
C ALA A 116 92.38 -30.36 -58.83
N ALA A 117 91.21 -30.93 -58.48
CA ALA A 117 91.05 -32.37 -58.24
C ALA A 117 90.93 -33.21 -59.52
N PHE A 118 90.54 -32.60 -60.64
CA PHE A 118 90.15 -33.30 -61.87
C PHE A 118 91.33 -33.96 -62.61
N LEU A 119 92.55 -33.44 -62.48
CA LEU A 119 93.68 -33.86 -63.31
C LEU A 119 94.61 -34.89 -62.68
N PHE A 120 94.52 -35.12 -61.36
CA PHE A 120 95.41 -36.06 -60.65
C PHE A 120 94.76 -37.44 -60.38
N TRP A 121 93.42 -37.55 -60.42
CA TRP A 121 92.67 -38.73 -59.99
C TRP A 121 92.57 -39.85 -61.03
N ARG A 122 92.71 -39.51 -62.32
CA ARG A 122 92.49 -40.40 -63.48
C ARG A 122 93.46 -41.59 -63.57
N HIS A 123 94.61 -41.53 -62.89
CA HIS A 123 95.64 -42.56 -63.04
C HIS A 123 95.78 -43.54 -61.86
N TYR A 124 95.13 -43.27 -60.73
CA TYR A 124 95.03 -44.20 -59.58
C TYR A 124 93.60 -44.80 -59.43
N SER A 125 92.65 -44.47 -60.33
CA SER A 125 91.20 -44.69 -60.16
C SER A 125 90.68 -46.10 -60.44
N SER A 126 91.36 -46.97 -61.20
CA SER A 126 90.73 -48.24 -61.62
C SER A 126 90.60 -49.30 -60.51
N GLU A 127 91.51 -49.36 -59.54
CA GLU A 127 91.38 -50.27 -58.38
C GLU A 127 90.55 -49.68 -57.24
N ARG A 128 90.49 -48.35 -57.13
CA ARG A 128 89.68 -47.63 -56.14
C ARG A 128 88.19 -47.63 -56.49
N GLU A 129 87.83 -47.51 -57.76
CA GLU A 129 86.42 -47.49 -58.22
C GLU A 129 85.67 -48.79 -57.94
N ARG A 130 86.36 -49.93 -57.94
CA ARG A 130 85.74 -51.23 -57.70
C ARG A 130 85.30 -51.39 -56.24
N TRP A 131 86.21 -51.18 -55.30
CA TRP A 131 85.89 -51.26 -53.86
C TRP A 131 84.93 -50.15 -53.42
N ARG A 132 85.10 -48.94 -53.97
CA ARG A 132 84.18 -47.83 -53.77
C ARG A 132 82.76 -48.17 -54.26
N GLY A 133 82.63 -48.74 -55.46
CA GLY A 133 81.32 -49.06 -56.05
C GLY A 133 80.55 -50.14 -55.28
N GLU A 134 81.25 -51.16 -54.78
CA GLU A 134 80.62 -52.23 -53.99
C GLU A 134 80.18 -51.72 -52.60
N ILE A 135 81.02 -50.97 -51.88
CA ILE A 135 80.68 -50.41 -50.55
C ILE A 135 79.62 -49.31 -50.68
N ALA A 136 79.77 -48.38 -51.62
CA ALA A 136 78.78 -47.33 -51.85
C ALA A 136 77.44 -47.93 -52.31
N GLY A 137 77.46 -48.94 -53.20
CA GLY A 137 76.25 -49.63 -53.63
C GLY A 137 75.51 -50.34 -52.49
N ALA A 138 76.24 -50.95 -51.54
CA ALA A 138 75.64 -51.53 -50.33
C ALA A 138 75.05 -50.45 -49.40
N LEU A 139 75.75 -49.32 -49.21
CA LEU A 139 75.28 -48.18 -48.41
C LEU A 139 74.11 -47.41 -49.04
N GLU A 140 74.02 -47.34 -50.36
CA GLU A 140 72.90 -46.75 -51.11
C GLU A 140 71.66 -47.65 -51.07
N LYS A 141 71.86 -48.98 -51.14
CA LYS A 141 70.78 -49.96 -50.98
C LYS A 141 70.29 -50.11 -49.53
N GLY A 142 70.92 -49.41 -48.58
CA GLY A 142 70.59 -49.49 -47.15
C GLY A 142 71.01 -50.82 -46.49
N ASP A 143 71.83 -51.64 -47.16
CA ASP A 143 72.38 -52.87 -46.61
C ASP A 143 73.62 -52.54 -45.76
N LEU A 144 73.36 -52.01 -44.57
CA LEU A 144 74.40 -51.57 -43.64
C LEU A 144 75.25 -52.76 -43.15
N GLU A 145 74.68 -53.95 -43.02
CA GLU A 145 75.45 -55.15 -42.65
C GLU A 145 76.35 -55.63 -43.80
N GLY A 146 75.86 -55.58 -45.05
CA GLY A 146 76.67 -55.83 -46.24
C GLY A 146 77.82 -54.84 -46.41
N ALA A 147 77.53 -53.54 -46.25
CA ALA A 147 78.54 -52.48 -46.32
C ALA A 147 79.62 -52.63 -45.24
N GLY A 148 79.25 -52.99 -44.00
CA GLY A 148 80.20 -53.26 -42.93
C GLY A 148 81.11 -54.44 -43.23
N ARG A 149 80.57 -55.54 -43.78
CA ARG A 149 81.37 -56.71 -44.20
C ARG A 149 82.36 -56.37 -45.33
N LEU A 150 81.94 -55.54 -46.30
CA LEU A 150 82.79 -55.09 -47.40
C LEU A 150 83.91 -54.15 -46.90
N LEU A 151 83.61 -53.24 -45.96
CA LEU A 151 84.59 -52.35 -45.34
C LEU A 151 85.66 -53.10 -44.55
N SER A 152 85.28 -54.14 -43.80
CA SER A 152 86.23 -55.02 -43.11
C SER A 152 87.11 -55.79 -44.10
N SER A 153 86.52 -56.27 -45.21
CA SER A 153 87.25 -56.99 -46.26
C SER A 153 88.29 -56.11 -46.98
N VAL A 154 87.99 -54.83 -47.20
CA VAL A 154 88.93 -53.85 -47.78
C VAL A 154 90.11 -53.57 -46.85
N ALA A 155 89.86 -53.45 -45.54
CA ALA A 155 90.91 -53.23 -44.54
C ALA A 155 91.90 -54.38 -44.47
N GLU A 156 91.44 -55.60 -44.70
CA GLU A 156 92.26 -56.82 -44.63
C GLU A 156 93.04 -57.08 -45.93
N LYS A 157 92.43 -56.88 -47.11
CA LYS A 157 93.00 -57.31 -48.40
C LYS A 157 93.78 -56.22 -49.16
N SER A 158 93.52 -54.96 -48.88
CA SER A 158 94.19 -53.85 -49.58
C SER A 158 94.41 -52.69 -48.61
N PRO A 159 95.38 -52.81 -47.68
CA PRO A 159 95.63 -51.82 -46.63
C PRO A 159 95.87 -50.41 -47.20
N ASP A 160 96.59 -50.35 -48.33
CA ASP A 160 96.90 -49.11 -49.06
C ASP A 160 95.64 -48.43 -49.63
N VAL A 161 94.58 -49.19 -49.90
CA VAL A 161 93.28 -48.69 -50.36
C VAL A 161 92.36 -48.38 -49.17
N SER A 162 92.48 -49.09 -48.05
CA SER A 162 91.66 -48.85 -46.84
C SER A 162 91.93 -47.50 -46.19
N GLY A 163 93.19 -47.03 -46.24
CA GLY A 163 93.59 -45.71 -45.77
C GLY A 163 93.22 -44.55 -46.72
N THR A 164 92.64 -44.86 -47.89
CA THR A 164 92.27 -43.80 -48.85
C THR A 164 91.12 -42.96 -48.30
N PRO A 165 91.15 -41.62 -48.54
CA PRO A 165 90.10 -40.72 -48.08
C PRO A 165 88.69 -41.17 -48.48
N GLU A 166 88.52 -41.81 -49.63
CA GLU A 166 87.24 -42.27 -50.16
C GLU A 166 86.66 -43.46 -49.38
N ILE A 167 87.47 -44.47 -49.04
CA ILE A 167 87.03 -45.61 -48.23
C ILE A 167 86.86 -45.22 -46.77
N VAL A 168 87.70 -44.32 -46.24
CA VAL A 168 87.51 -43.73 -44.91
C VAL A 168 86.23 -42.89 -44.84
N ALA A 169 85.89 -42.16 -45.90
CA ALA A 169 84.63 -41.44 -46.01
C ALA A 169 83.44 -42.40 -46.04
N LEU A 170 83.51 -43.50 -46.80
CA LEU A 170 82.46 -44.54 -46.82
C LEU A 170 82.35 -45.28 -45.48
N ARG A 171 83.46 -45.48 -44.75
CA ARG A 171 83.44 -46.02 -43.38
C ARG A 171 82.74 -45.07 -42.42
N ARG A 172 83.09 -43.78 -42.45
CA ARG A 172 82.40 -42.75 -41.65
C ARG A 172 80.93 -42.63 -42.04
N GLU A 173 80.60 -42.78 -43.32
CA GLU A 173 79.22 -42.77 -43.79
C GLU A 173 78.46 -44.02 -43.34
N HIS A 174 79.09 -45.20 -43.35
CA HIS A 174 78.54 -46.43 -42.79
C HIS A 174 78.30 -46.30 -41.29
N GLU A 175 79.31 -45.87 -40.53
CA GLU A 175 79.21 -45.61 -39.08
C GLU A 175 78.10 -44.61 -38.77
N ARG A 176 78.01 -43.52 -39.55
CA ARG A 176 76.92 -42.54 -39.44
C ARG A 176 75.56 -43.17 -39.74
N LYS A 177 75.40 -43.94 -40.81
CA LYS A 177 74.12 -44.59 -41.16
C LYS A 177 73.73 -45.68 -40.16
N VAL A 178 74.69 -46.41 -39.60
CA VAL A 178 74.47 -47.37 -38.50
C VAL A 178 74.03 -46.63 -37.23
N GLN A 179 74.67 -45.50 -36.90
CA GLN A 179 74.29 -44.68 -35.76
C GLN A 179 72.92 -44.01 -35.95
N GLU A 180 72.59 -43.56 -37.16
CA GLU A 180 71.26 -43.03 -37.52
C GLU A 180 70.18 -44.11 -37.43
N GLU A 181 70.45 -45.32 -37.93
CA GLU A 181 69.49 -46.44 -37.86
C GLU A 181 69.34 -46.97 -36.43
N SER A 182 70.41 -46.97 -35.62
CA SER A 182 70.35 -47.27 -34.18
C SER A 182 69.54 -46.22 -33.44
N GLY A 183 69.80 -44.93 -33.67
CA GLY A 183 69.06 -43.82 -33.04
C GLY A 183 67.57 -43.84 -33.42
N ARG A 184 67.24 -44.14 -34.68
CA ARG A 184 65.85 -44.36 -35.12
C ARG A 184 65.20 -45.52 -34.38
N ARG A 185 65.89 -46.65 -34.25
CA ARG A 185 65.37 -47.83 -33.53
C ARG A 185 65.14 -47.52 -32.06
N ASP A 186 66.07 -46.83 -31.40
CA ASP A 186 65.94 -46.42 -30.00
C ASP A 186 64.76 -45.46 -29.80
N GLU A 187 64.59 -44.50 -30.72
CA GLU A 187 63.47 -43.56 -30.70
C GLU A 187 62.13 -44.28 -30.93
N PHE A 188 62.07 -45.19 -31.91
CA PHE A 188 60.88 -45.99 -32.18
C PHE A 188 60.53 -46.90 -30.99
N GLN A 189 61.51 -47.58 -30.39
CA GLN A 189 61.32 -48.39 -29.19
C GLN A 189 60.91 -47.54 -27.97
N GLY A 190 61.44 -46.32 -27.85
CA GLY A 190 61.04 -45.37 -26.82
C GLY A 190 59.57 -44.97 -26.96
N ILE A 191 59.12 -44.70 -28.19
CA ILE A 191 57.71 -44.42 -28.47
C ILE A 191 56.85 -45.66 -28.24
N GLN A 192 57.32 -46.84 -28.63
CA GLN A 192 56.62 -48.11 -28.40
C GLN A 192 56.36 -48.33 -26.91
N LYS A 193 57.39 -48.22 -26.07
CA LYS A 193 57.25 -48.31 -24.60
C LYS A 193 56.32 -47.24 -24.04
N ALA A 194 56.36 -46.02 -24.58
CA ALA A 194 55.50 -44.94 -24.13
C ALA A 194 54.01 -45.14 -24.51
N VAL A 195 53.74 -45.74 -25.67
CA VAL A 195 52.39 -46.08 -26.14
C VAL A 195 51.87 -47.30 -25.37
N GLU A 196 52.66 -48.36 -25.27
CA GLU A 196 52.33 -49.58 -24.52
C GLU A 196 52.10 -49.28 -23.03
N GLY A 197 52.95 -48.46 -22.41
CA GLY A 197 52.85 -48.10 -21.00
C GLY A 197 51.63 -47.23 -20.65
N LYS A 198 51.02 -46.54 -21.63
CA LYS A 198 49.78 -45.77 -21.43
C LYS A 198 48.52 -46.59 -21.70
N GLY A 199 48.64 -47.70 -22.41
CA GLY A 199 47.52 -48.57 -22.77
C GLY A 199 46.59 -47.98 -23.84
N PRO A 200 45.61 -48.78 -24.30
CA PRO A 200 44.67 -48.40 -25.36
C PRO A 200 43.62 -47.36 -24.90
N ASP A 201 43.45 -47.15 -23.60
CA ASP A 201 42.43 -46.23 -23.07
C ASP A 201 42.88 -44.75 -23.03
N SER A 202 44.18 -44.50 -23.23
CA SER A 202 44.76 -43.15 -23.25
C SER A 202 45.38 -42.86 -24.62
N PRO A 203 44.59 -42.35 -25.60
CA PRO A 203 45.08 -42.14 -26.95
C PRO A 203 46.26 -41.17 -26.97
N TYR A 204 47.35 -41.60 -27.62
CA TYR A 204 48.55 -40.80 -27.81
C TYR A 204 48.79 -40.54 -29.31
N PRO A 205 47.85 -39.86 -30.00
CA PRO A 205 47.80 -39.81 -31.46
C PRO A 205 49.05 -39.19 -32.08
N LYS A 206 49.63 -38.17 -31.44
CA LYS A 206 50.88 -37.54 -31.89
C LYS A 206 52.08 -38.48 -31.81
N ALA A 207 52.10 -39.38 -30.82
CA ALA A 207 53.19 -40.34 -30.67
C ALA A 207 53.04 -41.49 -31.67
N LEU A 208 51.82 -41.97 -31.93
CA LEU A 208 51.58 -42.94 -33.00
C LEU A 208 51.86 -42.37 -34.39
N GLU A 209 51.51 -41.11 -34.65
CA GLU A 209 51.86 -40.46 -35.92
C GLU A 209 53.38 -40.34 -36.08
N ARG A 210 54.11 -40.05 -34.99
CA ARG A 210 55.57 -40.04 -34.98
C ARG A 210 56.15 -41.44 -35.17
N ALA A 211 55.60 -42.46 -34.53
CA ALA A 211 55.97 -43.86 -34.73
C ALA A 211 55.74 -44.30 -36.20
N ALA A 212 54.61 -43.91 -36.80
CA ALA A 212 54.29 -44.19 -38.20
C ALA A 212 55.37 -43.64 -39.15
N ARG A 213 55.89 -42.45 -38.86
CA ARG A 213 56.96 -41.81 -39.66
C ARG A 213 58.33 -42.50 -39.46
N LEU A 214 58.57 -43.08 -38.29
CA LEU A 214 59.82 -43.76 -37.94
C LEU A 214 59.83 -45.24 -38.36
N ALA A 215 58.67 -45.86 -38.56
CA ALA A 215 58.52 -47.26 -38.94
C ALA A 215 59.04 -47.55 -40.35
N ARG A 216 60.08 -48.38 -40.44
CA ARG A 216 60.67 -48.82 -41.72
C ARG A 216 60.38 -50.29 -42.01
N THR A 217 60.46 -51.15 -41.02
CA THR A 217 60.22 -52.59 -41.20
C THR A 217 58.72 -52.90 -41.26
N LEU A 218 58.38 -54.07 -41.82
CA LEU A 218 56.99 -54.54 -41.86
C LEU A 218 56.41 -54.70 -40.45
N SER A 219 57.21 -55.22 -39.51
CA SER A 219 56.80 -55.41 -38.10
C SER A 219 56.55 -54.08 -37.37
N GLU A 220 57.37 -53.06 -37.60
CA GLU A 220 57.18 -51.72 -37.03
C GLU A 220 55.91 -51.06 -37.57
N LYS A 221 55.64 -51.17 -38.88
CA LYS A 221 54.43 -50.61 -39.50
C LYS A 221 53.16 -51.32 -39.02
N GLN A 222 53.20 -52.64 -38.91
CA GLN A 222 52.08 -53.44 -38.41
C GLN A 222 51.77 -53.11 -36.95
N TRP A 223 52.79 -52.92 -36.11
CA TRP A 223 52.60 -52.48 -34.73
C TRP A 223 51.88 -51.12 -34.63
N VAL A 224 52.25 -50.13 -35.46
CA VAL A 224 51.58 -48.82 -35.47
C VAL A 224 50.10 -48.94 -35.85
N GLU A 225 49.79 -49.74 -36.86
CA GLU A 225 48.42 -49.94 -37.34
C GLU A 225 47.56 -50.70 -36.32
N ASP A 226 48.10 -51.77 -35.72
CA ASP A 226 47.43 -52.52 -34.65
C ASP A 226 47.09 -51.60 -33.46
N TRP A 227 48.00 -50.70 -33.09
CA TRP A 227 47.75 -49.73 -32.02
C TRP A 227 46.76 -48.64 -32.41
N ARG A 228 46.74 -48.21 -33.68
CA ARG A 228 45.72 -47.28 -34.19
C ARG A 228 44.32 -47.88 -34.09
N GLN A 229 44.16 -49.13 -34.52
CA GLN A 229 42.89 -49.86 -34.41
C GLN A 229 42.47 -50.07 -32.96
N LYS A 230 43.41 -50.39 -32.07
CA LYS A 230 43.14 -50.51 -30.62
C LYS A 230 42.64 -49.19 -30.01
N TYR A 231 43.24 -48.05 -30.37
CA TYR A 231 42.79 -46.75 -29.89
C TYR A 231 41.44 -46.33 -30.46
N GLU A 232 41.19 -46.59 -31.75
CA GLU A 232 39.90 -46.28 -32.38
C GLU A 232 38.79 -47.11 -31.73
N LYS A 233 39.02 -48.41 -31.52
CA LYS A 233 38.10 -49.27 -30.80
C LYS A 233 37.87 -48.80 -29.35
N ALA A 234 38.93 -48.48 -28.61
CA ALA A 234 38.80 -47.97 -27.24
C ALA A 234 38.11 -46.60 -27.18
N ALA A 235 38.30 -45.73 -28.18
CA ALA A 235 37.61 -44.45 -28.28
C ALA A 235 36.12 -44.63 -28.58
N ASP A 236 35.76 -45.58 -29.44
CA ASP A 236 34.37 -45.94 -29.73
C ASP A 236 33.69 -46.61 -28.53
N ASP A 237 34.38 -47.53 -27.84
CA ASP A 237 33.88 -48.17 -26.62
C ASP A 237 33.67 -47.14 -25.50
N ASN A 238 34.60 -46.19 -25.32
CA ASN A 238 34.44 -45.06 -24.40
C ASN A 238 33.29 -44.12 -24.80
N ARG A 239 33.08 -43.88 -26.11
CA ARG A 239 31.97 -43.06 -26.60
C ARG A 239 30.63 -43.74 -26.34
N ARG A 240 30.53 -45.04 -26.61
CA ARG A 240 29.35 -45.85 -26.30
C ARG A 240 29.06 -45.86 -24.80
N GLN A 241 30.08 -46.08 -23.98
CA GLN A 241 29.92 -46.06 -22.53
C GLN A 241 29.43 -44.70 -22.02
N ARG A 242 29.96 -43.59 -22.54
CA ARG A 242 29.49 -42.24 -22.21
C ARG A 242 28.08 -41.99 -22.71
N GLU A 243 27.74 -42.45 -23.91
CA GLU A 243 26.39 -42.34 -24.45
C GLU A 243 25.38 -43.15 -23.63
N ASP A 244 25.73 -44.37 -23.22
CA ASP A 244 24.90 -45.22 -22.37
C ASP A 244 24.69 -44.60 -20.98
N GLN A 245 25.76 -44.07 -20.38
CA GLN A 245 25.67 -43.31 -19.12
C GLN A 245 24.79 -42.05 -19.28
N PHE A 246 24.95 -41.34 -20.39
CA PHE A 246 24.12 -40.18 -20.69
C PHE A 246 22.65 -40.57 -20.84
N ARG A 247 22.35 -41.67 -21.56
CA ARG A 247 20.98 -42.17 -21.73
C ARG A 247 20.37 -42.58 -20.41
N GLN A 248 21.10 -43.29 -19.55
CA GLN A 248 20.63 -43.64 -18.21
C GLN A 248 20.27 -42.38 -17.39
N LYS A 249 21.13 -41.36 -17.41
CA LYS A 249 20.87 -40.10 -16.72
C LYS A 249 19.74 -39.28 -17.36
N LEU A 250 19.59 -39.36 -18.67
CA LEU A 250 18.47 -38.75 -19.39
C LEU A 250 17.15 -39.43 -19.02
N ASP A 251 17.13 -40.75 -18.84
CA ASP A 251 15.95 -41.47 -18.37
C ASP A 251 15.61 -41.10 -16.91
N GLU A 252 16.62 -40.95 -16.04
CA GLU A 252 16.44 -40.37 -14.70
C GLU A 252 15.83 -38.96 -14.78
N LEU A 253 16.32 -38.11 -15.67
CA LEU A 253 15.77 -36.76 -15.90
C LEU A 253 14.32 -36.81 -16.39
N LYS A 254 13.97 -37.75 -17.28
CA LYS A 254 12.59 -37.93 -17.76
C LYS A 254 11.64 -38.34 -16.65
N VAL A 255 12.07 -39.25 -15.76
CA VAL A 255 11.26 -39.66 -14.59
C VAL A 255 11.01 -38.46 -13.67
N LEU A 256 12.05 -37.66 -13.39
CA LEU A 256 11.91 -36.44 -12.60
C LEU A 256 11.00 -35.42 -13.29
N HIS A 257 11.10 -35.28 -14.62
CA HIS A 257 10.27 -34.38 -15.40
C HIS A 257 8.78 -34.78 -15.41
N VAL A 258 8.47 -36.08 -15.45
CA VAL A 258 7.10 -36.58 -15.29
C VAL A 258 6.55 -36.21 -13.91
N TRP A 259 7.31 -36.48 -12.84
CA TRP A 259 6.94 -36.10 -11.48
C TRP A 259 6.70 -34.59 -11.32
N PHE A 260 7.57 -33.77 -11.93
CA PHE A 260 7.41 -32.32 -11.95
C PHE A 260 6.11 -31.91 -12.66
N SER A 261 5.82 -32.51 -13.83
CA SER A 261 4.64 -32.18 -14.63
C SER A 261 3.34 -32.59 -13.92
N GLU A 262 3.33 -33.71 -13.20
CA GLU A 262 2.20 -34.11 -12.35
C GLU A 262 1.98 -33.13 -11.19
N ALA A 263 3.06 -32.66 -10.55
CA ALA A 263 2.97 -31.66 -9.49
C ALA A 263 2.50 -30.29 -10.00
N GLU A 264 2.90 -29.91 -11.22
CA GLU A 264 2.43 -28.71 -11.91
C GLU A 264 0.92 -28.75 -12.15
N LEU A 265 0.42 -29.87 -12.70
CA LEU A 265 -1.01 -30.11 -12.91
C LEU A 265 -1.79 -30.13 -11.60
N ALA A 266 -1.20 -30.62 -10.52
CA ALA A 266 -1.78 -30.59 -9.18
C ALA A 266 -1.67 -29.22 -8.48
N HIS A 267 -1.05 -28.22 -9.10
CA HIS A 267 -0.79 -26.89 -8.53
C HIS A 267 -0.08 -26.94 -7.16
N ALA A 268 0.93 -27.80 -7.02
CA ALA A 268 1.67 -27.94 -5.75
C ALA A 268 2.28 -26.60 -5.28
N ASP A 269 2.16 -26.32 -3.98
CA ASP A 269 2.64 -25.05 -3.37
C ASP A 269 4.18 -24.90 -3.37
N ASN A 270 4.92 -25.95 -3.75
CA ASN A 270 6.38 -26.04 -3.65
C ASN A 270 7.07 -26.43 -4.98
N LEU A 271 6.50 -26.00 -6.12
CA LEU A 271 7.03 -26.27 -7.46
C LEU A 271 8.54 -25.96 -7.63
N ASP A 272 9.05 -24.90 -6.98
CA ASP A 272 10.48 -24.55 -6.98
C ASP A 272 11.36 -25.67 -6.41
N ALA A 273 10.94 -26.28 -5.30
CA ALA A 273 11.68 -27.36 -4.66
C ALA A 273 11.67 -28.64 -5.50
N LEU A 274 10.57 -28.88 -6.22
CA LEU A 274 10.41 -30.02 -7.14
C LEU A 274 11.16 -29.82 -8.47
N ALA A 275 11.36 -28.57 -8.90
CA ALA A 275 12.15 -28.23 -10.09
C ALA A 275 13.65 -28.41 -9.87
N ALA A 276 14.15 -28.19 -8.65
CA ALA A 276 15.59 -28.16 -8.38
C ALA A 276 16.33 -29.45 -8.78
N PRO A 277 15.84 -30.68 -8.49
CA PRO A 277 16.46 -31.91 -8.96
C PRO A 277 16.50 -32.02 -10.50
N CYS A 278 15.40 -31.64 -11.19
CA CYS A 278 15.34 -31.63 -12.66
C CYS A 278 16.39 -30.69 -13.25
N LEU A 279 16.45 -29.45 -12.76
CA LEU A 279 17.37 -28.43 -13.28
C LEU A 279 18.83 -28.75 -12.98
N THR A 280 19.11 -29.34 -11.81
CA THR A 280 20.47 -29.78 -11.46
C THR A 280 20.96 -30.86 -12.42
N LEU A 281 20.15 -31.88 -12.66
CA LEU A 281 20.50 -32.99 -13.55
C LEU A 281 20.54 -32.55 -15.03
N ALA A 282 19.62 -31.68 -15.46
CA ALA A 282 19.65 -31.10 -16.80
C ALA A 282 20.93 -30.29 -17.04
N LYS A 283 21.36 -29.48 -16.06
CA LYS A 283 22.60 -28.71 -16.13
C LYS A 283 23.85 -29.60 -16.13
N GLU A 284 23.84 -30.67 -15.35
CA GLU A 284 24.89 -31.69 -15.38
C GLU A 284 25.01 -32.29 -16.79
N LEU A 285 23.91 -32.76 -17.37
CA LEU A 285 23.88 -33.36 -18.71
C LEU A 285 24.25 -32.37 -19.82
N ALA A 286 23.83 -31.11 -19.71
CA ALA A 286 24.18 -30.07 -20.66
C ALA A 286 25.71 -29.79 -20.72
N GLY A 287 26.44 -30.09 -19.64
CA GLY A 287 27.90 -29.94 -19.57
C GLY A 287 28.70 -31.06 -20.22
N TRP A 288 28.06 -32.16 -20.64
CA TRP A 288 28.76 -33.31 -21.22
C TRP A 288 29.16 -33.04 -22.67
N ALA A 289 30.46 -33.14 -22.96
CA ALA A 289 31.02 -33.03 -24.30
C ALA A 289 30.86 -34.34 -25.10
N ASP A 290 30.91 -34.25 -26.43
CA ASP A 290 30.90 -35.38 -27.37
C ASP A 290 29.62 -36.25 -27.37
N ILE A 291 28.48 -35.69 -26.94
CA ILE A 291 27.15 -36.33 -26.98
C ILE A 291 26.40 -35.94 -28.26
N PRO A 292 25.59 -36.84 -28.87
CA PRO A 292 24.73 -36.50 -30.00
C PRO A 292 23.83 -35.29 -29.73
N LYS A 293 23.77 -34.35 -30.69
CA LYS A 293 22.98 -33.12 -30.58
C LYS A 293 21.48 -33.37 -30.34
N SER A 294 20.95 -34.51 -30.79
CA SER A 294 19.56 -34.91 -30.57
C SER A 294 19.26 -35.13 -29.09
N LEU A 295 20.16 -35.80 -28.37
CA LEU A 295 20.01 -36.07 -26.94
C LEU A 295 20.18 -34.78 -26.11
N GLN A 296 21.13 -33.91 -26.51
CA GLN A 296 21.26 -32.59 -25.90
C GLN A 296 20.02 -31.71 -26.12
N ALA A 297 19.40 -31.78 -27.30
CA ALA A 297 18.17 -31.03 -27.59
C ALA A 297 17.01 -31.45 -26.68
N GLU A 298 16.93 -32.73 -26.31
CA GLU A 298 15.92 -33.24 -25.37
C GLU A 298 16.12 -32.70 -23.96
N VAL A 299 17.37 -32.68 -23.45
CA VAL A 299 17.71 -32.06 -22.16
C VAL A 299 17.30 -30.58 -22.14
N VAL A 300 17.64 -29.83 -23.19
CA VAL A 300 17.31 -28.40 -23.31
C VAL A 300 15.79 -28.18 -23.36
N ALA A 301 15.03 -29.08 -23.99
CA ALA A 301 13.58 -28.99 -24.03
C ALA A 301 12.95 -29.19 -22.64
N ILE A 302 13.41 -30.19 -21.88
CA ILE A 302 12.98 -30.43 -20.49
C ILE A 302 13.33 -29.23 -19.61
N GLU A 303 14.58 -28.75 -19.67
CA GLU A 303 15.03 -27.59 -18.90
C GLU A 303 14.18 -26.34 -19.19
N ARG A 304 13.89 -26.06 -20.47
CA ARG A 304 13.06 -24.92 -20.87
C ARG A 304 11.64 -25.03 -20.31
N HIS A 305 11.04 -26.21 -20.37
CA HIS A 305 9.70 -26.44 -19.86
C HIS A 305 9.63 -26.23 -18.34
N VAL A 306 10.54 -26.85 -17.59
CA VAL A 306 10.62 -26.71 -16.12
C VAL A 306 10.82 -25.24 -15.73
N ASN A 307 11.74 -24.52 -16.37
CA ASN A 307 11.97 -23.09 -16.10
C ASN A 307 10.73 -22.23 -16.40
N GLN A 308 10.01 -22.51 -17.50
CA GLN A 308 8.81 -21.76 -17.87
C GLN A 308 7.65 -22.02 -16.89
N ALA A 309 7.47 -23.26 -16.44
CA ALA A 309 6.48 -23.64 -15.44
C ALA A 309 6.77 -22.99 -14.08
N VAL A 310 8.02 -23.06 -13.62
CA VAL A 310 8.49 -22.38 -12.40
C VAL A 310 8.22 -20.88 -12.46
N LYS A 311 8.60 -20.22 -13.56
CA LYS A 311 8.36 -18.78 -13.74
C LYS A 311 6.86 -18.45 -13.68
N THR A 312 6.04 -19.24 -14.37
CA THR A 312 4.58 -19.05 -14.39
C THR A 312 3.99 -19.23 -12.98
N PHE A 313 4.48 -20.21 -12.23
CA PHE A 313 4.08 -20.44 -10.83
C PHE A 313 4.51 -19.28 -9.93
N GLN A 314 5.75 -18.81 -10.02
CA GLN A 314 6.26 -17.67 -9.25
C GLN A 314 5.48 -16.39 -9.56
N ASP A 315 5.18 -16.11 -10.82
CA ASP A 315 4.36 -14.97 -11.23
C ASP A 315 2.94 -15.08 -10.64
N ALA A 316 2.33 -16.28 -10.65
CA ALA A 316 1.03 -16.52 -10.05
C ALA A 316 1.05 -16.44 -8.52
N ALA A 317 2.10 -16.94 -7.87
CA ALA A 317 2.31 -16.85 -6.42
C ALA A 317 2.52 -15.39 -5.98
N GLY A 318 3.34 -14.62 -6.72
CA GLY A 318 3.55 -13.20 -6.51
C GLY A 318 2.24 -12.40 -6.65
N LYS A 319 1.44 -12.67 -7.67
CA LYS A 319 0.10 -12.08 -7.82
C LYS A 319 -0.83 -12.44 -6.66
N ARG A 320 -0.86 -13.70 -6.23
CA ARG A 320 -1.67 -14.16 -5.08
C ARG A 320 -1.23 -13.47 -3.78
N GLN A 321 0.08 -13.32 -3.56
CA GLN A 321 0.64 -12.65 -2.40
C GLN A 321 0.31 -11.15 -2.41
N ALA A 322 0.49 -10.46 -3.54
CA ALA A 322 0.12 -9.04 -3.67
C ALA A 322 -1.38 -8.80 -3.44
N VAL A 323 -2.25 -9.67 -3.98
CA VAL A 323 -3.69 -9.65 -3.70
C VAL A 323 -3.95 -9.84 -2.20
N ARG A 324 -3.30 -10.82 -1.56
CA ARG A 324 -3.44 -11.09 -0.13
C ARG A 324 -3.01 -9.90 0.73
N GLU A 325 -1.92 -9.23 0.38
CA GLU A 325 -1.42 -8.04 1.06
C GLU A 325 -2.40 -6.86 0.96
N VAL A 326 -2.93 -6.60 -0.24
CA VAL A 326 -3.97 -5.56 -0.42
C VAL A 326 -5.19 -5.89 0.44
N LEU A 327 -5.71 -7.11 0.35
CA LEU A 327 -6.88 -7.54 1.12
C LEU A 327 -6.67 -7.47 2.63
N ALA A 328 -5.47 -7.82 3.12
CA ALA A 328 -5.13 -7.72 4.55
C ALA A 328 -5.02 -6.27 5.04
N ARG A 329 -4.70 -5.32 4.15
CA ARG A 329 -4.62 -3.88 4.48
C ARG A 329 -5.99 -3.21 4.55
N LEU A 330 -6.94 -3.61 3.71
CA LEU A 330 -8.25 -2.94 3.60
C LEU A 330 -8.98 -2.70 4.95
N PRO A 331 -8.99 -3.64 5.95
CA PRO A 331 -9.66 -3.41 7.23
C PRO A 331 -9.13 -2.21 8.00
N SER A 332 -7.82 -1.93 7.90
CA SER A 332 -7.17 -0.78 8.54
C SER A 332 -7.51 0.55 7.89
N LEU A 333 -8.08 0.54 6.68
CA LEU A 333 -8.48 1.74 5.93
C LEU A 333 -9.96 2.07 6.12
N ALA A 334 -10.72 1.28 6.89
CA ALA A 334 -12.16 1.43 7.01
C ALA A 334 -12.60 2.82 7.47
N ASP A 335 -11.82 3.48 8.33
CA ASP A 335 -12.09 4.80 8.89
C ASP A 335 -11.62 5.97 8.01
N ASN A 336 -10.94 5.68 6.90
CA ASN A 336 -10.48 6.63 5.88
C ASN A 336 -11.09 6.28 4.51
N PRO A 337 -12.30 6.79 4.21
CA PRO A 337 -13.00 6.51 2.96
C PRO A 337 -12.19 6.80 1.70
N ASP A 338 -11.40 7.87 1.68
CA ASP A 338 -10.64 8.25 0.48
C ASP A 338 -9.52 7.26 0.17
N GLU A 339 -8.72 6.88 1.16
CA GLU A 339 -7.67 5.86 0.98
C GLU A 339 -8.26 4.47 0.71
N LEU A 340 -9.42 4.14 1.31
CA LEU A 340 -10.12 2.90 1.02
C LEU A 340 -10.59 2.86 -0.43
N ILE A 341 -11.30 3.89 -0.90
CA ILE A 341 -11.80 4.01 -2.29
C ILE A 341 -10.63 3.89 -3.26
N LYS A 342 -9.57 4.66 -3.05
CA LYS A 342 -8.36 4.63 -3.89
C LYS A 342 -7.72 3.23 -3.93
N THR A 343 -7.66 2.54 -2.80
CA THR A 343 -7.11 1.17 -2.73
C THR A 343 -8.00 0.17 -3.47
N LEU A 344 -9.33 0.30 -3.36
CA LEU A 344 -10.28 -0.55 -4.07
C LEU A 344 -10.24 -0.29 -5.59
N GLU A 345 -10.16 0.97 -6.03
CA GLU A 345 -10.00 1.35 -7.43
C GLU A 345 -8.70 0.77 -8.01
N ALA A 346 -7.58 0.93 -7.30
CA ALA A 346 -6.30 0.35 -7.70
C ALA A 346 -6.36 -1.19 -7.78
N PHE A 347 -7.09 -1.84 -6.87
CA PHE A 347 -7.30 -3.29 -6.92
C PHE A 347 -8.07 -3.70 -8.19
N VAL A 348 -9.18 -3.03 -8.49
CA VAL A 348 -9.99 -3.31 -9.69
C VAL A 348 -9.18 -3.09 -10.97
N GLN A 349 -8.36 -2.04 -11.01
CA GLN A 349 -7.49 -1.75 -12.15
C GLN A 349 -6.37 -2.77 -12.34
N ASN A 350 -5.72 -3.20 -11.25
CA ASN A 350 -4.59 -4.13 -11.31
C ASN A 350 -5.02 -5.60 -11.45
N TYR A 351 -6.23 -5.95 -11.00
CA TYR A 351 -6.75 -7.32 -10.97
C TYR A 351 -8.20 -7.41 -11.50
N PRO A 352 -8.47 -7.00 -12.75
CA PRO A 352 -9.84 -6.92 -13.28
C PRO A 352 -10.54 -8.30 -13.38
N GLU A 353 -9.77 -9.38 -13.53
CA GLU A 353 -10.28 -10.76 -13.60
C GLU A 353 -10.52 -11.39 -12.22
N HIS A 354 -10.11 -10.73 -11.12
CA HIS A 354 -10.28 -11.29 -9.79
C HIS A 354 -11.77 -11.33 -9.39
N PRO A 355 -12.28 -12.39 -8.74
CA PRO A 355 -13.71 -12.51 -8.38
C PRO A 355 -14.27 -11.37 -7.51
N LEU A 356 -13.41 -10.62 -6.81
CA LEU A 356 -13.80 -9.47 -6.00
C LEU A 356 -13.90 -8.16 -6.78
N ALA A 357 -13.32 -8.05 -7.98
CA ALA A 357 -13.28 -6.80 -8.74
C ALA A 357 -14.69 -6.23 -9.04
N PRO A 358 -15.70 -7.03 -9.43
CA PRO A 358 -17.07 -6.52 -9.63
C PRO A 358 -17.70 -5.99 -8.33
N GLU A 359 -17.43 -6.65 -7.20
CA GLU A 359 -17.95 -6.26 -5.89
C GLU A 359 -17.28 -4.97 -5.38
N PHE A 360 -15.96 -4.86 -5.55
CA PHE A 360 -15.21 -3.65 -5.22
C PHE A 360 -15.62 -2.47 -6.09
N THR A 361 -15.96 -2.70 -7.36
CA THR A 361 -16.54 -1.67 -8.24
C THR A 361 -17.86 -1.14 -7.69
N LYS A 362 -18.75 -2.03 -7.22
CA LYS A 362 -20.01 -1.62 -6.54
C LYS A 362 -19.74 -0.93 -5.20
N ALA A 363 -18.70 -1.32 -4.47
CA ALA A 363 -18.35 -0.67 -3.22
C ALA A 363 -17.81 0.75 -3.47
N VAL A 364 -16.93 0.93 -4.46
CA VAL A 364 -16.38 2.24 -4.86
C VAL A 364 -17.48 3.24 -5.20
N SER A 365 -18.56 2.82 -5.87
CA SER A 365 -19.69 3.71 -6.17
C SER A 365 -20.43 4.23 -4.92
N MET A 366 -20.30 3.55 -3.78
CA MET A 366 -20.82 3.99 -2.48
C MET A 366 -19.91 5.01 -1.78
N GLY A 367 -18.72 5.27 -2.32
CA GLY A 367 -17.70 6.15 -1.75
C GLY A 367 -18.19 7.55 -1.31
N PRO A 368 -19.00 8.28 -2.10
CA PRO A 368 -19.57 9.56 -1.68
C PRO A 368 -20.38 9.47 -0.38
N HIS A 369 -21.07 8.36 -0.15
CA HIS A 369 -21.88 8.16 1.05
C HIS A 369 -21.02 7.80 2.27
N TRP A 370 -19.90 7.09 2.09
CA TRP A 370 -18.94 6.85 3.18
C TRP A 370 -18.28 8.14 3.65
N ARG A 371 -17.92 9.03 2.72
CA ARG A 371 -17.46 10.39 3.03
C ARG A 371 -18.50 11.17 3.82
N ALA A 372 -19.77 11.08 3.42
CA ALA A 372 -20.86 11.72 4.15
C ALA A 372 -21.00 11.20 5.60
N VAL A 373 -20.79 9.90 5.84
CA VAL A 373 -20.79 9.32 7.20
C VAL A 373 -19.59 9.82 8.01
N GLN A 374 -18.40 9.87 7.42
CA GLN A 374 -17.20 10.35 8.09
C GLN A 374 -17.31 11.85 8.43
N ALA A 375 -17.77 12.68 7.49
CA ALA A 375 -18.01 14.10 7.71
C ALA A 375 -19.06 14.33 8.81
N TRP A 376 -20.13 13.53 8.83
CA TRP A 376 -21.12 13.55 9.91
C TRP A 376 -20.51 13.18 11.27
N ARG A 377 -19.69 12.12 11.33
CA ARG A 377 -18.98 11.71 12.54
C ARG A 377 -18.10 12.82 13.08
N LEU A 378 -17.32 13.48 12.23
CA LEU A 378 -16.45 14.59 12.62
C LEU A 378 -17.26 15.78 13.12
N LEU A 379 -18.34 16.13 12.40
CA LEU A 379 -19.24 17.23 12.77
C LEU A 379 -19.89 17.00 14.14
N VAL A 380 -20.53 15.86 14.34
CA VAL A 380 -21.19 15.52 15.61
C VAL A 380 -20.17 15.30 16.74
N GLY A 381 -19.00 14.74 16.41
CA GLY A 381 -17.90 14.53 17.35
C GLY A 381 -17.36 15.83 17.93
N ALA A 382 -17.28 16.89 17.12
CA ALA A 382 -16.86 18.22 17.56
C ALA A 382 -17.79 18.83 18.63
N TRP A 383 -19.02 18.33 18.75
CA TRP A 383 -19.98 18.78 19.77
C TRP A 383 -19.84 18.01 21.11
N GLN A 384 -18.89 17.08 21.23
CA GLN A 384 -18.56 16.39 22.48
C GLN A 384 -19.79 15.78 23.20
N GLY A 385 -20.73 15.24 22.43
CA GLY A 385 -21.96 14.67 22.97
C GLY A 385 -23.07 15.67 23.28
N GLN A 386 -22.76 16.97 23.42
CA GLN A 386 -23.71 18.03 23.76
C GLN A 386 -24.58 18.43 22.56
N LEU A 387 -25.66 17.68 22.29
CA LEU A 387 -26.58 18.00 21.18
C LEU A 387 -27.53 19.15 21.50
N ARG A 388 -27.92 19.29 22.77
CA ARG A 388 -28.74 20.40 23.23
C ARG A 388 -27.88 21.65 23.27
N VAL A 389 -28.36 22.72 22.65
CA VAL A 389 -27.71 24.04 22.69
C VAL A 389 -28.39 24.88 23.77
N THR A 390 -27.60 25.64 24.52
CA THR A 390 -28.09 26.53 25.59
C THR A 390 -27.96 28.01 25.20
N GLU A 391 -27.41 28.30 24.02
CA GLU A 391 -27.10 29.64 23.54
C GLU A 391 -27.42 29.80 22.06
N GLY A 392 -27.95 30.96 21.68
CA GLY A 392 -28.32 31.27 20.29
C GLY A 392 -27.15 31.30 19.32
N GLN A 393 -25.99 31.82 19.73
CA GLN A 393 -24.79 31.88 18.87
C GLN A 393 -24.26 30.47 18.56
N ALA A 394 -24.22 29.58 19.57
CA ALA A 394 -23.87 28.19 19.37
C ALA A 394 -24.87 27.46 18.45
N ALA A 395 -26.17 27.75 18.59
CA ALA A 395 -27.20 27.22 17.71
C ALA A 395 -27.00 27.66 16.24
N LEU A 396 -26.76 28.97 16.02
CA LEU A 396 -26.53 29.54 14.69
C LEU A 396 -25.26 28.98 14.05
N ALA A 397 -24.15 28.91 14.79
CA ALA A 397 -22.90 28.35 14.29
C ALA A 397 -23.07 26.88 13.85
N ARG A 398 -23.75 26.06 14.67
CA ARG A 398 -24.06 24.67 14.30
C ARG A 398 -25.05 24.58 13.14
N GLN A 399 -25.99 25.52 13.03
CA GLN A 399 -26.93 25.57 11.92
C GLN A 399 -26.20 25.78 10.60
N MET A 400 -25.23 26.70 10.55
CA MET A 400 -24.38 26.92 9.38
C MET A 400 -23.58 25.67 9.01
N GLN A 401 -22.93 25.03 10.00
CA GLN A 401 -22.21 23.77 9.78
C GLN A 401 -23.13 22.67 9.21
N MET A 402 -24.39 22.63 9.66
CA MET A 402 -25.38 21.68 9.18
C MET A 402 -25.81 21.99 7.74
N GLU A 403 -25.99 23.28 7.40
CA GLU A 403 -26.30 23.72 6.05
C GLU A 403 -25.17 23.38 5.06
N ASP A 404 -23.92 23.60 5.47
CA ASP A 404 -22.74 23.21 4.69
C ASP A 404 -22.68 21.70 4.47
N TYR A 405 -22.90 20.91 5.53
CA TYR A 405 -22.98 19.45 5.43
C TYR A 405 -24.07 18.99 4.47
N MET A 406 -25.30 19.53 4.61
CA MET A 406 -26.43 19.17 3.76
C MET A 406 -26.22 19.59 2.30
N LYS A 407 -25.54 20.72 2.06
CA LYS A 407 -25.19 21.19 0.72
C LYS A 407 -24.16 20.26 0.06
N GLN A 408 -23.16 19.81 0.81
CA GLN A 408 -22.11 18.93 0.30
C GLN A 408 -22.59 17.47 0.16
N TYR A 409 -23.54 17.03 1.01
CA TYR A 409 -23.96 15.63 1.13
C TYR A 409 -25.49 15.45 1.15
N ALA A 410 -26.20 16.06 0.20
CA ALA A 410 -27.68 16.04 0.15
C ALA A 410 -28.32 14.64 0.13
N GLY A 411 -27.61 13.65 -0.43
CA GLY A 411 -28.02 12.23 -0.45
C GLY A 411 -27.32 11.34 0.58
N GLY A 412 -26.67 11.93 1.58
CA GLY A 412 -25.99 11.19 2.65
C GLY A 412 -26.98 10.47 3.57
N PRO A 413 -26.59 9.35 4.21
CA PRO A 413 -27.47 8.60 5.12
C PRO A 413 -27.91 9.40 6.35
N ALA A 414 -27.17 10.44 6.73
CA ALA A 414 -27.56 11.34 7.81
C ALA A 414 -28.52 12.45 7.36
N GLY A 415 -28.91 12.52 6.10
CA GLY A 415 -29.69 13.64 5.55
C GLY A 415 -31.02 13.92 6.28
N ARG A 416 -31.73 12.86 6.69
CA ARG A 416 -32.95 13.00 7.50
C ARG A 416 -32.64 13.61 8.88
N PHE A 417 -31.66 13.06 9.59
CA PHE A 417 -31.27 13.54 10.92
C PHE A 417 -30.72 14.97 10.87
N ALA A 418 -29.93 15.28 9.84
CA ALA A 418 -29.41 16.61 9.57
C ALA A 418 -30.54 17.63 9.41
N LYS A 419 -31.59 17.28 8.65
CA LYS A 419 -32.77 18.13 8.46
C LYS A 419 -33.53 18.38 9.77
N ASP A 420 -33.82 17.31 10.53
CA ASP A 420 -34.57 17.42 11.78
C ASP A 420 -33.77 18.21 12.84
N TYR A 421 -32.48 17.96 12.95
CA TYR A 421 -31.60 18.71 13.87
C TYR A 421 -31.40 20.16 13.42
N ARG A 422 -31.33 20.45 12.12
CA ARG A 422 -31.30 21.83 11.60
C ARG A 422 -32.57 22.60 11.98
N ALA A 423 -33.74 21.99 11.90
CA ALA A 423 -35.01 22.61 12.32
C ALA A 423 -35.01 22.93 13.82
N TYR A 424 -34.46 22.02 14.65
CA TYR A 424 -34.22 22.29 16.07
C TYR A 424 -33.27 23.49 16.27
N LEU A 425 -32.14 23.52 15.57
CA LEU A 425 -31.16 24.61 15.68
C LEU A 425 -31.73 25.95 15.23
N ALA A 426 -32.58 25.99 14.21
CA ALA A 426 -33.27 27.19 13.78
C ALA A 426 -34.26 27.70 14.84
N SER A 427 -34.98 26.79 15.50
CA SER A 427 -35.86 27.15 16.62
C SER A 427 -35.03 27.66 17.81
N ALA A 428 -33.87 27.05 18.06
CA ALA A 428 -32.96 27.47 19.12
C ALA A 428 -32.33 28.83 18.84
N SER A 429 -31.83 29.09 17.64
CA SER A 429 -31.27 30.40 17.29
C SER A 429 -32.34 31.50 17.35
N ALA A 430 -33.57 31.20 16.93
CA ALA A 430 -34.72 32.10 17.08
C ALA A 430 -35.15 32.29 18.54
N ALA A 431 -34.98 31.29 19.41
CA ALA A 431 -35.38 31.38 20.81
C ALA A 431 -34.47 32.27 21.66
N PHE A 432 -33.25 32.57 21.21
CA PHE A 432 -32.30 33.39 21.98
C PHE A 432 -31.97 34.70 21.26
N ALA A 433 -32.16 35.83 21.96
CA ALA A 433 -31.68 37.14 21.55
C ALA A 433 -30.69 37.67 22.60
N ASP A 434 -29.52 38.16 22.17
CA ASP A 434 -28.45 38.65 23.05
C ASP A 434 -28.08 37.67 24.18
N GLY A 435 -28.07 36.37 23.86
CA GLY A 435 -27.76 35.30 24.83
C GLY A 435 -28.86 35.01 25.86
N ARG A 436 -30.05 35.59 25.70
CA ARG A 436 -31.20 35.39 26.61
C ARG A 436 -32.39 34.81 25.86
N LEU A 437 -33.16 33.96 26.53
CA LEU A 437 -34.41 33.41 25.98
C LEU A 437 -35.39 34.57 25.71
N ILE A 438 -35.87 34.66 24.46
CA ILE A 438 -36.82 35.68 24.01
C ILE A 438 -38.08 35.59 24.84
N GLY A 439 -38.60 36.74 25.25
CA GLY A 439 -39.83 36.84 26.03
C GLY A 439 -39.63 36.88 27.54
N LEU A 440 -38.46 36.48 28.07
CA LEU A 440 -38.23 36.44 29.52
C LEU A 440 -38.50 37.80 30.19
N ALA A 441 -37.98 38.89 29.60
CA ALA A 441 -38.18 40.23 30.11
C ALA A 441 -39.67 40.64 30.08
N LYS A 442 -40.39 40.28 29.00
CA LYS A 442 -41.81 40.60 28.86
C LYS A 442 -42.67 39.81 29.84
N VAL A 443 -42.39 38.52 30.04
CA VAL A 443 -43.08 37.70 31.05
C VAL A 443 -42.82 38.27 32.46
N LYS A 444 -41.57 38.65 32.77
CA LYS A 444 -41.25 39.32 34.05
C LYS A 444 -41.98 40.65 34.20
N GLU A 445 -42.06 41.47 33.16
CA GLU A 445 -42.80 42.73 33.17
C GLU A 445 -44.28 42.50 33.50
N VAL A 446 -44.92 41.53 32.83
CA VAL A 446 -46.33 41.17 33.07
C VAL A 446 -46.53 40.64 34.49
N LEU A 447 -45.66 39.77 34.99
CA LEU A 447 -45.75 39.22 36.34
C LEU A 447 -45.39 40.22 37.46
N ASN A 448 -44.75 41.34 37.13
CA ASN A 448 -44.51 42.45 38.06
C ASN A 448 -45.66 43.48 38.05
N HIS A 449 -46.67 43.30 37.20
CA HIS A 449 -47.85 44.17 37.18
C HIS A 449 -48.59 44.14 38.53
N VAL A 450 -49.30 45.23 38.85
CA VAL A 450 -49.99 45.40 40.14
C VAL A 450 -50.97 44.26 40.47
N VAL A 451 -51.53 43.59 39.47
CA VAL A 451 -52.44 42.45 39.64
C VAL A 451 -51.76 41.16 40.12
N PHE A 452 -50.43 41.12 40.11
CA PHE A 452 -49.61 39.99 40.54
C PHE A 452 -48.74 40.32 41.77
N THR A 453 -48.82 41.55 42.30
CA THR A 453 -47.98 41.97 43.42
C THR A 453 -48.23 41.13 44.68
N PRO A 454 -47.20 40.79 45.48
CA PRO A 454 -47.40 40.07 46.75
C PRO A 454 -48.33 40.76 47.76
N ALA A 455 -48.55 42.06 47.60
CA ALA A 455 -49.48 42.83 48.42
C ALA A 455 -50.95 42.69 48.00
N LEU A 456 -51.27 42.05 46.87
CA LEU A 456 -52.64 41.88 46.41
C LEU A 456 -53.36 40.80 47.24
N ARG A 457 -54.52 41.17 47.76
CA ARG A 457 -55.42 40.32 48.52
C ARG A 457 -56.75 40.19 47.79
N MET A 458 -57.51 39.18 48.18
CA MET A 458 -58.90 39.02 47.73
C MET A 458 -59.86 38.73 48.88
N ILE A 459 -61.10 39.14 48.69
CA ILE A 459 -62.27 38.72 49.47
C ILE A 459 -63.32 38.19 48.50
N ARG A 460 -63.78 36.96 48.70
CA ARG A 460 -64.96 36.39 48.04
C ARG A 460 -66.15 36.50 48.98
N VAL A 461 -67.25 37.06 48.49
CA VAL A 461 -68.49 37.21 49.25
C VAL A 461 -69.56 36.24 48.79
N GLN A 462 -70.61 36.11 49.60
CA GLN A 462 -71.80 35.33 49.26
C GLN A 462 -72.33 35.68 47.87
N GLY A 463 -72.53 34.66 47.04
CA GLY A 463 -72.91 34.83 45.64
C GLY A 463 -71.73 34.87 44.66
N GLY A 464 -70.54 34.45 45.09
CA GLY A 464 -69.39 34.18 44.23
C GLY A 464 -68.59 35.39 43.75
N ARG A 465 -69.00 36.61 44.11
CA ARG A 465 -68.28 37.84 43.73
C ARG A 465 -66.95 37.91 44.46
N THR A 466 -65.89 38.20 43.72
CA THR A 466 -64.53 38.33 44.25
C THR A 466 -64.04 39.75 44.07
N TYR A 467 -63.58 40.38 45.15
CA TYR A 467 -62.99 41.71 45.15
C TYR A 467 -61.49 41.60 45.39
N TYR A 468 -60.69 42.25 44.55
CA TYR A 468 -59.24 42.30 44.65
C TYR A 468 -58.79 43.68 45.13
N PHE A 469 -57.92 43.75 46.14
CA PHE A 469 -57.46 45.01 46.74
C PHE A 469 -56.03 44.88 47.25
N LEU A 470 -55.33 46.00 47.41
CA LEU A 470 -53.99 45.99 47.99
C LEU A 470 -54.08 45.97 49.52
N GLN A 471 -53.20 45.21 50.18
CA GLN A 471 -53.17 45.08 51.64
C GLN A 471 -53.16 46.42 52.38
N LYS A 472 -52.49 47.44 51.83
CA LYS A 472 -52.42 48.79 52.40
C LYS A 472 -53.77 49.50 52.47
N ASP A 473 -54.72 49.09 51.63
CA ASP A 473 -56.04 49.70 51.50
C ASP A 473 -57.09 49.00 52.38
N LEU A 474 -56.73 47.90 53.05
CA LEU A 474 -57.60 47.16 53.95
C LEU A 474 -57.67 47.83 55.34
N LYS A 475 -58.88 48.08 55.82
CA LYS A 475 -59.17 48.51 57.19
C LYS A 475 -60.20 47.58 57.83
N GLU A 476 -59.98 47.23 59.08
CA GLU A 476 -60.90 46.42 59.88
C GLU A 476 -61.78 47.33 60.73
N GLY A 477 -63.10 47.19 60.62
CA GLY A 477 -64.02 47.77 61.60
C GLY A 477 -64.29 46.78 62.72
N ARG A 478 -64.09 47.23 63.97
CA ARG A 478 -64.19 46.39 65.16
C ARG A 478 -65.29 46.88 66.11
N ILE A 479 -66.03 45.93 66.69
CA ILE A 479 -66.95 46.14 67.81
C ILE A 479 -66.59 45.12 68.89
N ASN A 480 -66.28 45.59 70.10
CA ASN A 480 -65.85 44.74 71.22
C ASN A 480 -64.70 43.77 70.83
N ASP A 481 -63.66 44.32 70.19
CA ASP A 481 -62.49 43.59 69.66
C ASP A 481 -62.78 42.52 68.59
N ARG A 482 -64.03 42.39 68.11
CA ARG A 482 -64.38 41.50 66.99
C ARG A 482 -64.46 42.29 65.69
N VAL A 483 -63.83 41.79 64.63
CA VAL A 483 -63.95 42.36 63.28
C VAL A 483 -65.35 42.09 62.73
N VAL A 484 -66.15 43.15 62.57
CA VAL A 484 -67.54 43.06 62.10
C VAL A 484 -67.68 43.36 60.62
N ASN A 485 -66.77 44.15 60.06
CA ASN A 485 -66.71 44.46 58.64
C ASN A 485 -65.26 44.78 58.20
N TYR A 486 -65.05 44.69 56.89
CA TYR A 486 -63.83 45.15 56.23
C TYR A 486 -64.18 46.30 55.29
N VAL A 487 -63.38 47.37 55.35
CA VAL A 487 -63.45 48.52 54.44
C VAL A 487 -62.19 48.50 53.59
N PHE A 488 -62.34 48.52 52.27
CA PHE A 488 -61.20 48.46 51.36
C PHE A 488 -61.48 49.14 50.02
N ARG A 489 -60.40 49.49 49.31
CA ARG A 489 -60.44 49.97 47.93
C ARG A 489 -60.13 48.83 46.97
N TYR A 490 -61.13 48.37 46.23
CA TYR A 490 -60.96 47.26 45.30
C TYR A 490 -60.69 47.76 43.89
N MET A 491 -59.91 46.99 43.13
CA MET A 491 -59.55 47.28 41.75
C MET A 491 -60.72 46.96 40.81
N THR A 492 -61.04 47.88 39.91
CA THR A 492 -62.08 47.66 38.87
C THR A 492 -61.49 47.44 37.48
N SER A 493 -60.19 47.72 37.30
CA SER A 493 -59.47 47.52 36.05
C SER A 493 -58.01 47.18 36.30
N THR A 494 -57.29 46.74 35.26
CA THR A 494 -55.84 46.52 35.33
C THR A 494 -55.06 47.84 35.44
N ALA A 495 -55.62 48.93 34.90
CA ALA A 495 -55.18 50.29 35.19
C ALA A 495 -55.56 50.67 36.64
N PRO A 496 -54.88 51.67 37.26
CA PRO A 496 -55.15 52.10 38.63
C PRO A 496 -56.52 52.79 38.76
N ALA A 497 -57.59 52.01 38.74
CA ALA A 497 -58.97 52.39 39.00
C ALA A 497 -59.49 51.60 40.19
N PHE A 498 -59.97 52.32 41.20
CA PHE A 498 -60.36 51.75 42.49
C PHE A 498 -61.69 52.31 42.96
N GLU A 499 -62.50 51.47 43.58
CA GLU A 499 -63.76 51.85 44.24
C GLU A 499 -63.75 51.44 45.71
N ASP A 500 -64.42 52.21 46.56
CA ASP A 500 -64.58 51.91 47.99
C ASP A 500 -65.66 50.82 48.18
N MET A 501 -65.41 49.88 49.09
CA MET A 501 -66.36 48.84 49.46
C MET A 501 -66.31 48.57 50.96
N THR A 502 -67.47 48.27 51.53
CA THR A 502 -67.61 47.77 52.91
C THR A 502 -68.34 46.45 52.89
N VAL A 503 -67.71 45.40 53.42
CA VAL A 503 -68.29 44.04 53.48
C VAL A 503 -68.37 43.57 54.93
N ALA A 504 -69.56 43.15 55.36
CA ALA A 504 -69.76 42.54 56.67
C ALA A 504 -69.10 41.16 56.74
N THR A 505 -68.45 40.81 57.86
CA THR A 505 -67.73 39.54 58.02
C THR A 505 -68.62 38.32 57.74
N MET A 506 -69.92 38.39 58.08
CA MET A 506 -70.88 37.30 57.83
C MET A 506 -71.16 37.03 56.35
N MET A 507 -70.85 37.99 55.46
CA MET A 507 -71.05 37.87 54.01
C MET A 507 -69.81 37.31 53.31
N ILE A 508 -68.71 37.08 54.01
CA ILE A 508 -67.46 36.61 53.42
C ILE A 508 -67.46 35.08 53.35
N GLU A 509 -67.31 34.54 52.15
CA GLU A 509 -67.07 33.12 51.92
C GLU A 509 -65.57 32.79 52.07
N GLU A 510 -64.69 33.68 51.61
CA GLU A 510 -63.24 33.51 51.64
C GLU A 510 -62.54 34.87 51.76
N GLY A 511 -61.52 34.99 52.60
CA GLY A 511 -60.69 36.19 52.71
C GLY A 511 -60.86 36.99 54.01
N PRO A 512 -60.03 38.04 54.23
CA PRO A 512 -58.96 38.51 53.34
C PRO A 512 -57.78 37.54 53.26
N VAL A 513 -57.46 37.05 52.07
CA VAL A 513 -56.34 36.11 51.79
C VAL A 513 -55.48 36.61 50.63
N PRO A 514 -54.20 36.21 50.50
CA PRO A 514 -53.43 36.48 49.29
C PRO A 514 -54.18 36.00 48.04
N ALA A 515 -54.23 36.84 47.01
CA ALA A 515 -54.90 36.46 45.78
C ALA A 515 -54.11 35.32 45.08
N PRO A 516 -54.75 34.26 44.54
CA PRO A 516 -54.07 33.08 43.99
C PRO A 516 -53.01 33.40 42.92
N GLN A 517 -53.25 34.43 42.10
CA GLN A 517 -52.29 34.87 41.10
C GLN A 517 -50.97 35.41 41.68
N THR A 518 -50.96 35.89 42.93
CA THR A 518 -49.73 36.32 43.61
C THR A 518 -48.83 35.13 43.97
N ILE A 519 -49.44 33.98 44.30
CA ILE A 519 -48.73 32.73 44.59
C ILE A 519 -48.09 32.20 43.30
N PHE A 520 -48.87 32.17 42.21
CA PHE A 520 -48.35 31.82 40.89
C PHE A 520 -47.22 32.76 40.46
N ALA A 521 -47.42 34.08 40.54
CA ALA A 521 -46.42 35.06 40.10
C ALA A 521 -45.11 34.95 40.90
N ALA A 522 -45.18 34.75 42.22
CA ALA A 522 -43.98 34.55 43.03
C ALA A 522 -43.20 33.30 42.61
N ALA A 523 -43.88 32.17 42.40
CA ALA A 523 -43.25 30.93 41.92
C ALA A 523 -42.67 31.08 40.50
N ALA A 524 -43.43 31.74 39.62
CA ALA A 524 -43.05 32.01 38.24
C ALA A 524 -41.82 32.94 38.15
N LEU A 525 -41.81 34.04 38.89
CA LEU A 525 -40.68 34.98 38.96
C LEU A 525 -39.41 34.31 39.51
N ALA A 526 -39.54 33.54 40.60
CA ALA A 526 -38.41 32.78 41.14
C ALA A 526 -37.81 31.84 40.09
N ARG A 527 -38.66 31.17 39.31
CA ARG A 527 -38.23 30.29 38.22
C ARG A 527 -37.59 31.05 37.06
N LEU A 528 -38.13 32.22 36.68
CA LEU A 528 -37.55 33.11 35.66
C LEU A 528 -36.20 33.69 36.09
N ASP A 529 -35.98 33.92 37.38
CA ASP A 529 -34.71 34.42 37.93
C ASP A 529 -33.64 33.33 38.05
N GLN A 530 -34.05 32.08 38.23
CA GLN A 530 -33.15 30.92 38.29
C GLN A 530 -32.83 30.32 36.93
N PHE A 531 -33.53 30.70 35.87
CA PHE A 531 -33.31 30.17 34.53
C PHE A 531 -31.91 30.52 34.00
N ARG A 532 -31.17 29.51 33.49
CA ARG A 532 -29.79 29.63 33.00
C ARG A 532 -29.56 29.07 31.60
N GLY A 533 -30.63 28.74 30.86
CA GLY A 533 -30.52 28.15 29.51
C GLY A 533 -30.96 26.69 29.43
N PRO A 534 -30.43 25.73 30.22
CA PRO A 534 -30.88 24.34 30.15
C PRO A 534 -32.39 24.18 30.36
N GLY A 535 -33.04 23.39 29.51
CA GLY A 535 -34.49 23.15 29.55
C GLY A 535 -35.33 24.27 28.94
N TRP A 536 -34.71 25.21 28.22
CA TRP A 536 -35.40 26.28 27.50
C TRP A 536 -36.47 25.75 26.56
N GLU A 537 -36.27 24.54 26.01
CA GLU A 537 -37.16 23.94 25.02
C GLU A 537 -38.58 23.79 25.56
N THR A 538 -38.76 23.52 26.85
CA THR A 538 -40.09 23.32 27.45
C THR A 538 -40.45 24.40 28.47
N PHE A 539 -39.60 25.42 28.65
CA PHE A 539 -39.69 26.35 29.76
C PHE A 539 -41.05 27.08 29.82
N TYR A 540 -41.48 27.68 28.71
CA TYR A 540 -42.76 28.41 28.66
C TYR A 540 -43.97 27.49 28.76
N LEU A 541 -43.92 26.29 28.20
CA LEU A 541 -44.99 25.29 28.36
C LEU A 541 -45.15 24.85 29.81
N GLU A 542 -44.05 24.61 30.52
CA GLU A 542 -44.09 24.23 31.93
C GLU A 542 -44.56 25.39 32.82
N LEU A 543 -44.22 26.64 32.45
CA LEU A 543 -44.74 27.81 33.13
C LEU A 543 -46.25 27.99 32.88
N ALA A 544 -46.70 27.74 31.65
CA ALA A 544 -48.10 27.76 31.26
C ALA A 544 -48.90 26.67 31.98
N ALA A 545 -48.33 25.46 32.10
CA ALA A 545 -48.91 24.39 32.90
C ALA A 545 -49.08 24.79 34.38
N THR A 546 -48.09 25.49 34.95
CA THR A 546 -48.19 26.00 36.32
C THR A 546 -49.34 27.01 36.46
N ALA A 547 -49.56 27.87 35.45
CA ALA A 547 -50.68 28.80 35.42
C ALA A 547 -52.04 28.08 35.29
N GLN A 548 -52.12 27.06 34.42
CA GLN A 548 -53.32 26.24 34.21
C GLN A 548 -53.72 25.48 35.48
N GLU A 549 -52.74 24.97 36.23
CA GLU A 549 -52.96 24.18 37.45
C GLU A 549 -53.19 25.05 38.71
N GLN A 550 -52.99 26.38 38.63
CA GLN A 550 -53.16 27.28 39.76
C GLN A 550 -54.65 27.43 40.15
N LYS A 551 -55.04 26.67 41.19
CA LYS A 551 -56.40 26.72 41.74
C LYS A 551 -56.76 28.12 42.26
N GLY A 552 -57.99 28.52 41.97
CA GLY A 552 -58.59 29.78 42.46
C GLY A 552 -58.21 31.04 41.68
N MET A 553 -57.29 30.96 40.71
CA MET A 553 -57.00 32.09 39.83
C MET A 553 -58.18 32.36 38.89
N ASP A 554 -58.50 33.63 38.64
CA ASP A 554 -59.61 34.02 37.76
C ASP A 554 -59.40 33.42 36.34
N PRO A 555 -60.40 32.71 35.77
CA PRO A 555 -60.27 32.06 34.46
C PRO A 555 -59.87 33.01 33.33
N VAL A 556 -60.29 34.27 33.36
CA VAL A 556 -59.91 35.28 32.37
C VAL A 556 -58.42 35.62 32.50
N LEU A 557 -57.93 35.76 33.74
CA LEU A 557 -56.51 35.99 34.01
C LEU A 557 -55.65 34.78 33.61
N VAL A 558 -56.10 33.55 33.90
CA VAL A 558 -55.45 32.32 33.42
C VAL A 558 -55.34 32.37 31.89
N GLY A 559 -56.42 32.71 31.19
CA GLY A 559 -56.42 32.88 29.74
C GLY A 559 -55.40 33.89 29.24
N GLN A 560 -55.33 35.09 29.85
CA GLN A 560 -54.35 36.13 29.48
C GLN A 560 -52.90 35.67 29.69
N VAL A 561 -52.60 35.01 30.82
CA VAL A 561 -51.27 34.46 31.09
C VAL A 561 -50.92 33.35 30.11
N LEU A 562 -51.87 32.45 29.83
CA LEU A 562 -51.67 31.37 28.85
C LEU A 562 -51.46 31.91 27.44
N GLN A 563 -52.22 32.92 27.01
CA GLN A 563 -52.05 33.56 25.71
C GLN A 563 -50.60 34.05 25.53
N LEU A 564 -50.05 34.74 26.54
CA LEU A 564 -48.68 35.22 26.52
C LEU A 564 -47.66 34.07 26.47
N LEU A 565 -47.81 33.08 27.35
CA LEU A 565 -46.84 31.99 27.49
C LEU A 565 -46.88 31.02 26.32
N LEU A 566 -48.07 30.69 25.81
CA LEU A 566 -48.24 29.84 24.62
C LEU A 566 -47.73 30.56 23.38
N GLY A 567 -47.92 31.88 23.25
CA GLY A 567 -47.33 32.66 22.16
C GLY A 567 -45.80 32.62 22.15
N PHE A 568 -45.15 32.69 23.32
CA PHE A 568 -43.71 32.46 23.38
C PHE A 568 -43.34 31.01 23.08
N ALA A 569 -44.04 30.04 23.68
CA ALA A 569 -43.79 28.63 23.43
C ALA A 569 -43.93 28.26 21.94
N ALA A 570 -44.91 28.82 21.22
CA ALA A 570 -45.14 28.53 19.80
C ALA A 570 -43.98 29.01 18.91
N ASN A 571 -43.28 30.07 19.34
CA ASN A 571 -42.16 30.68 18.62
C ASN A 571 -40.80 30.13 19.04
N THR A 572 -40.65 29.73 20.32
CA THR A 572 -39.36 29.26 20.84
C THR A 572 -39.28 27.75 20.86
N THR A 573 -40.34 27.03 21.20
CA THR A 573 -40.26 25.58 21.43
C THR A 573 -40.29 24.79 20.12
N PRO A 574 -39.23 24.04 19.78
CA PRO A 574 -39.20 23.22 18.57
C PRO A 574 -40.31 22.17 18.58
N GLY A 575 -41.15 22.14 17.53
CA GLY A 575 -42.22 21.17 17.37
C GLY A 575 -43.45 21.37 18.27
N ALA A 576 -43.47 22.40 19.14
CA ALA A 576 -44.67 22.68 19.94
C ALA A 576 -45.80 23.31 19.12
N THR A 577 -45.48 24.03 18.04
CA THR A 577 -46.46 24.78 17.26
C THR A 577 -47.69 23.94 16.91
N ASP A 578 -47.52 22.71 16.43
CA ASP A 578 -48.66 21.86 16.08
C ASP A 578 -49.45 21.38 17.30
N ALA A 579 -48.78 21.16 18.44
CA ALA A 579 -49.40 20.67 19.66
C ALA A 579 -50.20 21.73 20.42
N ILE A 580 -49.79 23.01 20.39
CA ILE A 580 -50.40 24.07 21.21
C ILE A 580 -51.16 25.14 20.42
N LYS A 581 -50.95 25.26 19.11
CA LYS A 581 -51.56 26.33 18.29
C LYS A 581 -53.08 26.30 18.28
N HIS A 582 -53.68 25.12 18.43
CA HIS A 582 -55.13 25.02 18.58
C HIS A 582 -55.63 25.75 19.84
N TRP A 583 -54.97 25.54 20.99
CA TRP A 583 -55.32 26.19 22.24
C TRP A 583 -54.99 27.69 22.23
N GLU A 584 -53.84 28.06 21.67
CA GLU A 584 -53.47 29.47 21.48
C GLU A 584 -54.55 30.20 20.67
N ASN A 585 -54.97 29.66 19.53
CA ASN A 585 -56.00 30.26 18.68
C ASN A 585 -57.35 30.38 19.39
N GLN A 586 -57.76 29.37 20.17
CA GLN A 586 -58.98 29.42 20.96
C GLN A 586 -58.93 30.56 22.00
N ILE A 587 -57.83 30.68 22.73
CA ILE A 587 -57.67 31.71 23.76
C ILE A 587 -57.62 33.11 23.12
N VAL A 588 -56.85 33.28 22.04
CA VAL A 588 -56.74 34.56 21.31
C VAL A 588 -58.10 35.01 20.77
N SER A 589 -58.94 34.08 20.31
CA SER A 589 -60.27 34.41 19.76
C SER A 589 -61.24 35.02 20.79
N GLU A 590 -60.97 34.85 22.09
CA GLU A 590 -61.80 35.40 23.17
C GLU A 590 -61.55 36.88 23.46
N ASN A 591 -60.50 37.47 22.86
CA ASN A 591 -60.17 38.89 22.97
C ASN A 591 -60.11 39.41 24.42
N LEU A 592 -59.36 38.68 25.26
CA LEU A 592 -59.36 38.82 26.71
C LEU A 592 -58.81 40.17 27.22
N ASP A 593 -58.02 40.88 26.41
CA ASP A 593 -57.39 42.16 26.80
C ASP A 593 -58.40 43.28 27.12
N PHE A 594 -59.63 43.17 26.60
CA PHE A 594 -60.69 44.18 26.79
C PHE A 594 -61.68 43.82 27.90
N VAL A 595 -61.49 42.69 28.59
CA VAL A 595 -62.41 42.23 29.63
C VAL A 595 -62.01 42.82 30.98
N ALA A 596 -62.84 43.70 31.55
CA ALA A 596 -62.63 44.26 32.89
C ALA A 596 -63.00 43.24 34.00
N TRP A 597 -62.26 42.14 34.06
CA TRP A 597 -62.51 40.99 34.94
C TRP A 597 -62.30 41.28 36.43
N LEU A 598 -61.58 42.34 36.77
CA LEU A 598 -61.40 42.79 38.16
C LEU A 598 -62.68 43.41 38.74
N ASN A 599 -63.59 43.91 37.90
CA ASN A 599 -64.88 44.43 38.35
C ASN A 599 -65.89 43.28 38.50
N PRO A 600 -66.31 42.91 39.74
CA PRO A 600 -67.24 41.81 39.96
C PRO A 600 -68.69 42.14 39.56
N HIS A 601 -68.97 43.39 39.16
CA HIS A 601 -70.28 43.83 38.68
C HIS A 601 -70.36 43.89 37.15
N ASN A 602 -69.28 43.57 36.43
CA ASN A 602 -69.28 43.60 34.98
C ASN A 602 -69.90 42.32 34.38
N PRO A 603 -71.06 42.39 33.70
CA PRO A 603 -71.70 41.21 33.11
C PRO A 603 -70.88 40.60 31.95
N GLY A 604 -70.04 41.39 31.28
CA GLY A 604 -69.11 40.90 30.28
C GLY A 604 -68.01 40.02 30.88
N ALA A 605 -67.55 40.35 32.09
CA ALA A 605 -66.56 39.54 32.81
C ALA A 605 -67.11 38.16 33.17
N GLU A 606 -68.35 38.06 33.66
CA GLU A 606 -68.97 36.77 33.97
C GLU A 606 -69.09 35.87 32.73
N LYS A 607 -69.53 36.44 31.60
CA LYS A 607 -69.59 35.69 30.33
C LYS A 607 -68.21 35.22 29.88
N ALA A 608 -67.19 36.05 30.02
CA ALA A 608 -65.81 35.69 29.68
C ALA A 608 -65.26 34.60 30.60
N ARG A 609 -65.53 34.66 31.92
CA ARG A 609 -65.15 33.60 32.87
C ARG A 609 -65.76 32.25 32.49
N ALA A 610 -67.06 32.21 32.21
CA ALA A 610 -67.74 30.97 31.82
C ALA A 610 -67.15 30.35 30.55
N ARG A 611 -66.85 31.16 29.53
CA ARG A 611 -66.21 30.69 28.28
C ARG A 611 -64.78 30.24 28.54
N MET A 612 -64.00 30.99 29.32
CA MET A 612 -62.63 30.58 29.64
C MET A 612 -62.57 29.32 30.49
N GLU A 613 -63.48 29.13 31.45
CA GLU A 613 -63.59 27.86 32.15
C GLU A 613 -63.87 26.69 31.22
N GLN A 614 -64.75 26.89 30.23
CA GLN A 614 -65.04 25.86 29.23
C GLN A 614 -63.80 25.55 28.38
N ILE A 615 -63.08 26.57 27.91
CA ILE A 615 -61.82 26.41 27.16
C ILE A 615 -60.81 25.65 28.02
N LEU A 616 -60.55 26.11 29.26
CA LEU A 616 -59.59 25.50 30.18
C LEU A 616 -59.93 24.04 30.53
N LYS A 617 -61.22 23.70 30.67
CA LYS A 617 -61.70 22.31 30.88
C LYS A 617 -61.52 21.44 29.64
N SER A 618 -61.71 22.02 28.46
CA SER A 618 -61.52 21.30 27.18
C SER A 618 -60.04 21.17 26.78
N MET A 619 -59.19 22.04 27.32
CA MET A 619 -57.77 22.05 27.07
C MET A 619 -57.13 20.80 27.69
N GLY A 620 -56.24 20.16 26.94
CA GLY A 620 -55.44 19.07 27.47
C GLY A 620 -54.49 19.54 28.58
N SER A 621 -53.78 18.60 29.19
CA SER A 621 -52.72 18.94 30.15
C SER A 621 -51.52 19.54 29.42
N LEU A 622 -51.20 20.81 29.68
CA LEU A 622 -49.98 21.45 29.17
C LEU A 622 -48.71 20.79 29.70
N LYS A 623 -48.78 20.19 30.88
CA LYS A 623 -47.71 19.36 31.45
C LYS A 623 -47.44 18.11 30.60
N SER A 624 -48.49 17.46 30.10
CA SER A 624 -48.36 16.35 29.14
C SER A 624 -47.74 16.83 27.83
N ALA A 625 -48.21 17.96 27.28
CA ALA A 625 -47.66 18.52 26.06
C ALA A 625 -46.15 18.84 26.19
N ALA A 626 -45.71 19.39 27.32
CA ALA A 626 -44.29 19.61 27.60
C ALA A 626 -43.50 18.30 27.67
N ALA A 627 -44.06 17.25 28.28
CA ALA A 627 -43.43 15.93 28.34
C ALA A 627 -43.33 15.27 26.95
N ASP A 628 -44.35 15.42 26.11
CA ASP A 628 -44.38 14.90 24.74
C ASP A 628 -43.34 15.60 23.86
N VAL A 629 -43.21 16.92 23.96
CA VAL A 629 -42.14 17.68 23.29
C VAL A 629 -40.76 17.19 23.75
N ARG A 630 -40.54 17.03 25.06
CA ARG A 630 -39.27 16.53 25.59
C ARG A 630 -38.94 15.14 25.05
N LYS A 631 -39.92 14.23 25.06
CA LYS A 631 -39.79 12.87 24.52
C LYS A 631 -39.49 12.87 23.02
N SER A 632 -40.15 13.73 22.25
CA SER A 632 -39.89 13.91 20.82
C SER A 632 -38.45 14.37 20.56
N LEU A 633 -37.99 15.39 21.30
CA LEU A 633 -36.62 15.89 21.23
C LEU A 633 -35.59 14.82 21.66
N ASP A 634 -35.84 14.09 22.74
CA ASP A 634 -34.94 13.02 23.20
C ASP A 634 -34.85 11.88 22.17
N SER A 635 -35.96 11.54 21.52
CA SER A 635 -35.98 10.59 20.40
C SER A 635 -35.16 11.10 19.20
N MET A 636 -35.32 12.37 18.85
CA MET A 636 -34.55 13.01 17.78
C MET A 636 -33.05 13.05 18.12
N PHE A 637 -32.66 13.44 19.34
CA PHE A 637 -31.27 13.43 19.77
C PHE A 637 -30.68 12.03 19.88
N ALA A 638 -31.46 11.03 20.31
CA ALA A 638 -31.03 9.64 20.26
C ALA A 638 -30.77 9.21 18.81
N SER A 639 -31.59 9.66 17.86
CA SER A 639 -31.38 9.36 16.43
C SER A 639 -30.14 10.04 15.83
N VAL A 640 -29.70 11.17 16.39
CA VAL A 640 -28.42 11.83 16.05
C VAL A 640 -27.27 11.00 16.61
N SER A 641 -26.87 9.99 15.85
CA SER A 641 -25.79 9.07 16.21
C SER A 641 -24.61 9.22 15.27
N ALA A 642 -23.41 9.12 15.85
CA ALA A 642 -22.19 8.99 15.10
C ALA A 642 -21.96 7.50 14.80
N TYR A 643 -21.45 7.22 13.61
CA TYR A 643 -21.09 5.89 13.17
C TYR A 643 -19.59 5.85 12.92
N ALA A 644 -18.89 4.92 13.56
CA ALA A 644 -17.47 4.70 13.33
C ALA A 644 -17.31 3.47 12.44
N ALA A 645 -16.57 3.62 11.33
CA ALA A 645 -16.15 2.47 10.55
C ALA A 645 -15.05 1.71 11.30
N VAL A 646 -15.19 0.40 11.44
CA VAL A 646 -14.32 -0.45 12.27
C VAL A 646 -13.70 -1.62 11.52
N GLY A 647 -14.16 -1.86 10.29
CA GLY A 647 -13.74 -3.00 9.47
C GLY A 647 -14.40 -2.97 8.11
N ILE A 648 -14.28 -4.08 7.40
CA ILE A 648 -14.81 -4.23 6.04
C ILE A 648 -15.47 -5.59 5.83
N VAL A 649 -16.38 -5.65 4.87
CA VAL A 649 -16.94 -6.90 4.38
C VAL A 649 -16.03 -7.50 3.31
N LEU A 650 -15.37 -8.63 3.56
CA LEU A 650 -14.65 -9.37 2.51
C LEU A 650 -15.32 -10.69 2.12
N ASN A 651 -16.12 -11.27 3.01
CA ASN A 651 -16.86 -12.49 2.78
C ASN A 651 -18.34 -12.23 3.08
N SER A 652 -19.22 -12.61 2.14
CA SER A 652 -20.68 -12.51 2.31
C SER A 652 -21.33 -13.80 1.83
N PRO A 653 -22.08 -14.53 2.70
CA PRO A 653 -22.08 -14.40 4.16
C PRO A 653 -20.72 -14.87 4.72
N GLY A 654 -20.08 -14.07 5.58
CA GLY A 654 -18.81 -14.48 6.19
C GLY A 654 -18.28 -13.52 7.24
N PRO A 655 -17.14 -13.85 7.87
CA PRO A 655 -16.59 -13.05 8.96
C PRO A 655 -16.16 -11.67 8.45
N ILE A 656 -16.56 -10.64 9.19
CA ILE A 656 -16.06 -9.27 9.03
C ILE A 656 -14.60 -9.24 9.45
N GLN A 657 -13.76 -8.57 8.66
CA GLN A 657 -12.39 -8.30 9.07
C GLN A 657 -12.33 -6.91 9.69
N PHE A 658 -11.90 -6.86 10.94
CA PHE A 658 -11.72 -5.61 11.67
C PHE A 658 -10.27 -5.14 11.57
N GLY A 659 -10.06 -3.83 11.39
CA GLY A 659 -8.72 -3.24 11.38
C GLY A 659 -8.14 -3.07 12.79
N GLN A 660 -9.02 -2.91 13.78
CA GLN A 660 -8.72 -2.77 15.20
C GLN A 660 -9.81 -3.46 16.01
N THR A 661 -9.62 -3.67 17.31
CA THR A 661 -10.69 -4.23 18.17
C THR A 661 -11.90 -3.29 18.17
N PRO A 662 -13.04 -3.69 17.56
CA PRO A 662 -14.21 -2.84 17.49
C PRO A 662 -14.86 -2.67 18.88
N PRO A 663 -15.47 -1.51 19.17
CA PRO A 663 -16.32 -1.35 20.35
C PRO A 663 -17.55 -2.27 20.25
N ASP A 664 -18.11 -2.63 21.41
CA ASP A 664 -19.34 -3.41 21.48
C ASP A 664 -20.52 -2.60 20.93
N GLY A 665 -21.43 -3.25 20.20
CA GLY A 665 -22.60 -2.60 19.65
C GLY A 665 -23.17 -3.29 18.41
N LYS A 666 -24.21 -2.67 17.84
CA LYS A 666 -24.79 -3.13 16.57
C LYS A 666 -23.90 -2.71 15.41
N ALA A 667 -23.69 -3.63 14.48
CA ALA A 667 -22.89 -3.44 13.28
C ALA A 667 -23.80 -3.23 12.07
N TYR A 668 -23.45 -2.25 11.25
CA TYR A 668 -24.22 -1.78 10.11
C TYR A 668 -23.35 -1.71 8.87
N VAL A 669 -23.95 -1.91 7.69
CA VAL A 669 -23.35 -1.55 6.40
C VAL A 669 -24.24 -0.53 5.73
N LEU A 670 -23.63 0.41 5.02
CA LEU A 670 -24.35 1.40 4.25
C LEU A 670 -24.70 0.82 2.88
N TRP A 671 -25.99 0.65 2.59
CA TRP A 671 -26.44 0.07 1.33
C TRP A 671 -27.84 0.58 0.94
N GLY A 672 -28.11 0.63 -0.35
CA GLY A 672 -29.40 1.03 -0.92
C GLY A 672 -29.58 0.37 -2.28
N LYS A 673 -30.83 0.18 -2.70
CA LYS A 673 -31.11 -0.25 -4.07
C LYS A 673 -30.66 0.84 -5.05
N PRO A 674 -30.29 0.49 -6.29
CA PRO A 674 -30.03 1.50 -7.32
C PRO A 674 -31.20 2.48 -7.43
N GLY A 675 -30.92 3.78 -7.27
CA GLY A 675 -31.92 4.85 -7.29
C GLY A 675 -32.54 5.21 -5.93
N GLU A 676 -32.27 4.45 -4.86
CA GLU A 676 -32.66 4.78 -3.50
C GLU A 676 -31.48 5.37 -2.72
N ALA A 677 -31.73 6.32 -1.83
CA ALA A 677 -30.71 6.82 -0.92
C ALA A 677 -30.26 5.68 0.01
N PRO A 678 -28.96 5.44 0.19
CA PRO A 678 -28.50 4.31 0.98
C PRO A 678 -28.78 4.53 2.46
N GLY A 679 -29.18 3.44 3.13
CA GLY A 679 -29.48 3.40 4.55
C GLY A 679 -28.53 2.47 5.31
N PHE A 680 -28.48 2.64 6.62
CA PHE A 680 -27.78 1.70 7.49
C PHE A 680 -28.59 0.41 7.62
N ILE A 681 -28.06 -0.69 7.09
CA ILE A 681 -28.62 -2.03 7.23
C ILE A 681 -27.90 -2.73 8.37
N GLU A 682 -28.63 -3.17 9.39
CA GLU A 682 -28.07 -3.96 10.49
C GLU A 682 -27.63 -5.34 9.95
N ILE A 683 -26.34 -5.65 10.09
CA ILE A 683 -25.77 -6.92 9.65
C ILE A 683 -25.44 -7.84 10.82
N GLY A 684 -25.43 -7.32 12.05
CA GLY A 684 -25.17 -8.12 13.24
C GLY A 684 -24.81 -7.26 14.44
N SER A 685 -24.10 -7.86 15.38
CA SER A 685 -23.60 -7.20 16.59
C SER A 685 -22.15 -7.61 16.89
N VAL A 686 -21.46 -6.77 17.64
CA VAL A 686 -20.10 -6.99 18.11
C VAL A 686 -20.15 -7.03 19.63
N GLN A 687 -19.58 -8.09 20.21
CA GLN A 687 -19.43 -8.25 21.65
C GLN A 687 -18.06 -8.85 21.98
N GLY A 688 -17.27 -8.17 22.81
CA GLY A 688 -15.89 -8.58 23.14
C GLY A 688 -15.00 -8.68 21.90
N GLY A 689 -15.19 -7.78 20.92
CA GLY A 689 -14.47 -7.80 19.65
C GLY A 689 -14.88 -8.90 18.67
N LYS A 690 -15.88 -9.75 19.01
CA LYS A 690 -16.38 -10.82 18.15
C LYS A 690 -17.67 -10.41 17.44
N PHE A 691 -17.71 -10.58 16.13
CA PHE A 691 -18.91 -10.34 15.33
C PHE A 691 -19.87 -11.53 15.37
N THR A 692 -21.15 -11.25 15.59
CA THR A 692 -22.26 -12.20 15.48
C THR A 692 -23.23 -11.69 14.43
N SER A 693 -23.36 -12.44 13.33
CA SER A 693 -24.25 -12.09 12.21
C SER A 693 -25.72 -12.13 12.62
N ALA A 694 -26.51 -11.18 12.11
CA ALA A 694 -27.97 -11.23 12.22
C ALA A 694 -28.50 -12.36 11.31
N ARG A 695 -29.27 -13.31 11.88
CA ARG A 695 -29.79 -14.51 11.20
C ARG A 695 -30.52 -14.23 9.88
N ASP A 696 -31.11 -13.03 9.74
CA ASP A 696 -31.92 -12.65 8.57
C ASP A 696 -31.19 -11.70 7.61
N SER A 697 -29.91 -11.40 7.82
CA SER A 697 -29.12 -10.49 6.96
C SER A 697 -28.62 -11.16 5.68
N VAL A 698 -29.54 -11.69 4.86
CA VAL A 698 -29.22 -12.28 3.53
C VAL A 698 -29.05 -11.20 2.45
N ALA A 699 -29.20 -9.91 2.80
CA ALA A 699 -29.09 -8.82 1.84
C ALA A 699 -27.68 -8.80 1.23
N PRO A 700 -27.53 -8.87 -0.11
CA PRO A 700 -26.22 -8.82 -0.75
C PRO A 700 -25.70 -7.37 -0.72
N TYR A 701 -24.90 -7.05 0.28
CA TYR A 701 -24.08 -5.84 0.31
C TYR A 701 -22.71 -6.13 -0.36
N PRO A 702 -22.13 -5.16 -1.10
CA PRO A 702 -20.88 -5.38 -1.81
C PRO A 702 -19.72 -5.66 -0.86
N LYS A 703 -18.87 -6.60 -1.26
CA LYS A 703 -17.55 -6.77 -0.62
C LYS A 703 -16.72 -5.51 -0.81
N GLY A 704 -15.87 -5.18 0.15
CA GLY A 704 -15.13 -3.92 0.23
C GLY A 704 -15.87 -2.81 0.98
N SER A 705 -17.16 -2.99 1.30
CA SER A 705 -17.93 -1.99 2.05
C SER A 705 -17.45 -1.88 3.50
N PRO A 706 -17.29 -0.67 4.05
CA PRO A 706 -17.03 -0.46 5.46
C PRO A 706 -18.17 -0.97 6.33
N VAL A 707 -17.80 -1.51 7.48
CA VAL A 707 -18.71 -1.89 8.56
C VAL A 707 -18.66 -0.80 9.62
N PHE A 708 -19.83 -0.28 9.94
CA PHE A 708 -20.02 0.81 10.87
C PHE A 708 -20.60 0.31 12.19
N ILE A 709 -20.09 0.81 13.31
CA ILE A 709 -20.72 0.63 14.62
C ILE A 709 -21.23 1.99 15.10
N ARG A 710 -22.44 1.97 15.65
CA ARG A 710 -23.02 3.15 16.29
C ARG A 710 -22.23 3.46 17.56
N VAL A 711 -21.58 4.62 17.60
CA VAL A 711 -20.83 5.07 18.79
C VAL A 711 -21.86 5.48 19.84
N SER A 712 -22.02 4.66 20.89
CA SER A 712 -22.80 5.05 22.07
C SER A 712 -22.11 6.22 22.75
N LYS A 713 -22.87 7.26 23.08
CA LYS A 713 -22.39 8.39 23.88
C LYS A 713 -22.24 8.03 25.34
#